data_AF-A0AAW1WW95-F1
#
_entry.id   AF-A0AAW1WW95-F1
#
_cell.length_a   1.000
_cell.length_b   1.000
_cell.length_c   1.000
_cell.angle_alpha   90.00
_cell.angle_beta   90.00
_cell.angle_gamma   90.00
#
_symmetry.space_group_name_H-M   'P 1'
#
loop_
_entity.id
_entity.type
_entity.pdbx_description
1 polymer ?
#
loop_
_entity_poly.entity_id
_entity_poly.type
_entity_poly.pdbx_seq_one_letter_code
_entity_poly.pdbx_strand_id
1 'polypeptide(L)'
;MAASSSSSDTRKYDVFLSFRGEDTRKNFVCHLYRALEQKAIYTFIDSEELDKGNKILELLDAIEDSRLSIVVLSENYASSSWCLKELVKILECQYTNNQIVVPIFYHVDPSNIRKLKRKFGEAFAKHGENSTAQSWRSALTRVADLSGWDSTKYEDDGKLIEEIVEDTFKKLIYISSSKAIGLVGMDSHIKEMSLRLFRGVNDVRVVGIWGMGGIGKTTIARAVYDQIAWQFEHSCFLDNVKEAFINKREAQMQEELLSRLLKEKVQSVGLNRGRNMIMERLGKKEVLVVLDDVENSAQIEALLGNLYSFGVGSRIIITSRDKQSLSGVDELYEPNHLSRYEAHELFMKYAFGKNQPHRGLQSSLMACHKLCSRGKNYYFVTEVLDSCGFFPESGLSVLVDRALITISDYDQLDMHDLLQEMGREMVRQDPGGRSRLWSYEDVDRLLTPNTATEAVECIIIDLSNSKIDICIDTGAFVRMRKLRLLMIYYSFYSICDDCYDFLGCEAICPSDGCKQHGMGDFEFLSQELRFLIWHGCPLKSLPSNFNPKFLVRLDMRGSHIQQLWEGIMPLKKLKVILLNYCKYLVKTPDLTEVTNLETLVLDGCSSLIEVHPSISSLQNLLILSLKGDCRELNTLPSSIHMKSLRTLDLSGCSNLEKFPEISEVMKELSELCLNESGIKELPSSINNLTGLRTLNLRDCRELNNLSSSIYMKSLEILDLCGCSKLRTFQRFHKKW
;
A
#
# COMPACT_ATOMS: atom_id res chain seq x y z
N MET A 1 16.80 -13.99 -22.96
CA MET A 1 15.95 -13.07 -23.75
C MET A 1 16.37 -11.65 -23.44
N ALA A 2 16.42 -10.81 -24.47
CA ALA A 2 17.17 -9.56 -24.54
C ALA A 2 16.85 -8.56 -23.41
N ALA A 3 17.89 -7.92 -22.89
CA ALA A 3 17.81 -6.74 -22.05
C ALA A 3 17.15 -5.60 -22.85
N SER A 4 16.02 -5.09 -22.36
CA SER A 4 15.44 -3.86 -22.90
C SER A 4 16.33 -2.69 -22.48
N SER A 5 17.11 -2.17 -23.42
CA SER A 5 17.80 -0.89 -23.28
C SER A 5 16.77 0.19 -23.00
N SER A 6 16.94 0.94 -21.90
CA SER A 6 16.27 2.22 -21.73
C SER A 6 16.84 3.16 -22.81
N SER A 7 16.03 3.52 -23.80
CA SER A 7 16.45 4.45 -24.84
C SER A 7 16.77 5.81 -24.23
N SER A 8 18.06 6.17 -24.17
CA SER A 8 18.48 7.56 -24.05
C SER A 8 17.84 8.35 -25.20
N ASP A 9 17.15 9.45 -24.92
CA ASP A 9 16.61 10.32 -25.97
C ASP A 9 17.79 10.93 -26.73
N THR A 10 17.99 10.49 -27.96
CA THR A 10 19.05 10.97 -28.86
C THR A 10 18.60 12.17 -29.69
N ARG A 11 17.60 12.93 -29.22
CA ARG A 11 17.08 14.11 -29.93
C ARG A 11 18.13 15.20 -29.96
N LYS A 12 18.49 15.60 -31.17
CA LYS A 12 19.61 16.50 -31.45
C LYS A 12 19.28 17.97 -31.18
N TYR A 13 18.01 18.37 -31.23
CA TYR A 13 17.57 19.76 -31.11
C TYR A 13 16.49 19.95 -30.03
N ASP A 14 16.50 21.10 -29.37
CA ASP A 14 15.44 21.48 -28.43
C ASP A 14 14.22 22.01 -29.20
N VAL A 15 14.46 22.88 -30.19
CA VAL A 15 13.42 23.56 -30.95
C VAL A 15 13.67 23.45 -32.45
N PHE A 16 12.64 23.11 -33.22
CA PHE A 16 12.58 23.31 -34.67
C PHE A 16 11.80 24.60 -35.00
N LEU A 17 12.35 25.48 -35.82
CA LEU A 17 11.69 26.72 -36.23
C LEU A 17 11.21 26.64 -37.69
N SER A 18 9.88 26.55 -37.89
CA SER A 18 9.26 26.62 -39.23
C SER A 18 8.72 28.01 -39.50
N PHE A 19 9.07 28.59 -40.66
CA PHE A 19 8.68 29.94 -41.04
C PHE A 19 8.80 30.15 -42.55
N ARG A 20 8.21 31.25 -43.05
CA ARG A 20 8.43 31.71 -44.42
C ARG A 20 9.58 32.71 -44.47
N GLY A 21 10.71 32.33 -45.09
CA GLY A 21 11.92 33.13 -45.06
C GLY A 21 11.79 34.52 -45.69
N GLU A 22 11.01 34.63 -46.76
CA GLU A 22 10.73 35.89 -47.45
C GLU A 22 9.99 36.92 -46.58
N ASP A 23 9.15 36.45 -45.65
CA ASP A 23 8.31 37.31 -44.82
C ASP A 23 9.00 37.70 -43.51
N THR A 24 9.66 36.74 -42.84
CA THR A 24 10.03 36.88 -41.43
C THR A 24 11.51 36.69 -41.10
N ARG A 25 12.35 36.22 -42.04
CA ARG A 25 13.76 35.84 -41.74
C ARG A 25 14.59 36.99 -41.18
N LYS A 26 14.50 38.18 -41.79
CA LYS A 26 15.37 39.33 -41.50
C LYS A 26 14.84 40.26 -40.40
N ASN A 27 13.67 39.97 -39.84
CA ASN A 27 13.04 40.75 -38.77
C ASN A 27 12.75 39.85 -37.56
N PHE A 28 11.51 39.41 -37.37
CA PHE A 28 11.03 38.67 -36.23
C PHE A 28 11.81 37.37 -35.97
N VAL A 29 12.00 36.53 -37.00
CA VAL A 29 12.61 35.20 -36.82
C VAL A 29 14.08 35.29 -36.42
N CYS A 30 14.87 36.21 -36.98
CA CYS A 30 16.27 36.33 -36.57
C CYS A 30 16.42 36.83 -35.12
N HIS A 31 15.51 37.68 -34.65
CA HIS A 31 15.51 38.13 -33.26
C HIS A 31 15.04 37.03 -32.30
N LEU A 32 14.00 36.27 -32.67
CA LEU A 32 13.53 35.12 -31.92
C LEU A 32 14.61 34.04 -31.80
N TYR A 33 15.27 33.70 -32.91
CA TYR A 33 16.36 32.71 -32.92
C TYR A 33 17.51 33.12 -31.99
N ARG A 34 17.96 34.38 -32.06
CA ARG A 34 19.01 34.90 -31.17
C ARG A 34 18.58 34.88 -29.70
N ALA A 35 17.33 35.20 -29.40
CA ALA A 35 16.82 35.19 -28.03
C ALA A 35 16.71 33.76 -27.47
N LEU A 36 16.35 32.77 -28.30
CA LEU A 36 16.39 31.35 -27.94
C LEU A 36 17.84 30.88 -27.66
N GLU A 37 18.81 31.24 -28.52
CA GLU A 37 20.23 30.93 -28.30
C GLU A 37 20.78 31.56 -27.01
N GLN A 38 20.38 32.80 -26.70
CA GLN A 38 20.76 33.48 -25.45
C GLN A 38 20.25 32.78 -24.20
N LYS A 39 19.18 31.99 -24.30
CA LYS A 39 18.65 31.12 -23.24
C LYS A 39 19.21 29.69 -23.30
N ALA A 40 20.27 29.46 -24.08
CA ALA A 40 20.88 28.15 -24.30
C ALA A 40 19.89 27.09 -24.84
N ILE A 41 18.88 27.51 -25.61
CA ILE A 41 17.93 26.61 -26.26
C ILE A 41 18.46 26.25 -27.65
N TYR A 42 18.87 25.00 -27.84
CA TYR A 42 19.50 24.57 -29.08
C TYR A 42 18.46 24.43 -30.20
N THR A 43 18.44 25.42 -31.09
CA THR A 43 17.36 25.60 -32.08
C THR A 43 17.86 25.29 -33.49
N PHE A 44 17.15 24.42 -34.22
CA PHE A 44 17.34 24.24 -35.65
C PHE A 44 16.51 25.29 -36.41
N ILE A 45 17.17 26.03 -37.30
CA ILE A 45 16.53 27.00 -38.19
C ILE A 45 16.70 26.54 -39.64
N ASP A 46 15.59 26.47 -40.38
CA ASP A 46 15.66 26.19 -41.82
C ASP A 46 16.32 27.38 -42.55
N SER A 47 17.50 27.14 -43.13
CA SER A 47 18.08 28.03 -44.12
C SER A 47 17.52 27.64 -45.48
N GLU A 48 16.68 28.48 -46.09
CA GLU A 48 16.21 28.28 -47.48
C GLU A 48 17.39 28.28 -48.49
N GLU A 49 18.62 28.53 -48.02
CA GLU A 49 19.89 28.28 -48.71
C GLU A 49 20.52 26.95 -48.27
N LEU A 50 19.77 25.85 -48.29
CA LEU A 50 20.40 24.52 -48.34
C LEU A 50 21.32 24.52 -49.57
N ASP A 51 22.64 24.46 -49.33
CA ASP A 51 23.64 24.31 -50.39
C ASP A 51 23.15 23.28 -51.41
N LYS A 52 23.24 23.63 -52.70
CA LYS A 52 22.87 22.75 -53.82
C LYS A 52 23.62 21.41 -53.71
N GLY A 53 23.04 20.44 -53.00
CA GLY A 53 23.70 19.17 -52.70
C GLY A 53 23.15 18.37 -51.51
N ASN A 54 22.53 18.98 -50.51
CA ASN A 54 22.05 18.23 -49.33
C ASN A 54 20.64 17.62 -49.54
N LYS A 55 20.45 16.41 -49.01
CA LYS A 55 19.24 15.59 -49.23
C LYS A 55 18.11 16.04 -48.31
N ILE A 56 16.90 16.13 -48.88
CA ILE A 56 15.59 16.40 -48.24
C ILE A 56 15.35 15.62 -46.92
N LEU A 57 16.01 14.49 -46.72
CA LEU A 57 15.94 13.66 -45.52
C LEU A 57 16.42 14.41 -44.26
N GLU A 58 17.47 15.23 -44.35
CA GLU A 58 18.09 15.88 -43.18
C GLU A 58 17.13 16.85 -42.45
N LEU A 59 16.21 17.49 -43.19
CA LEU A 59 15.27 18.44 -42.61
C LEU A 59 14.08 17.76 -41.93
N LEU A 60 13.59 16.65 -42.50
CA LEU A 60 12.55 15.85 -41.85
C LEU A 60 13.10 15.15 -40.60
N ASP A 61 14.35 14.70 -40.64
CA ASP A 61 15.07 14.17 -39.48
C ASP A 61 15.21 15.25 -38.39
N ALA A 62 15.55 16.50 -38.75
CA ALA A 62 15.62 17.59 -37.79
C ALA A 62 14.28 17.89 -37.09
N ILE A 63 13.15 17.75 -37.80
CA ILE A 63 11.81 17.87 -37.20
C ILE A 63 11.58 16.73 -36.21
N GLU A 64 11.87 15.48 -36.58
CA GLU A 64 11.73 14.32 -35.70
C GLU A 64 12.65 14.38 -34.47
N ASP A 65 13.86 14.90 -34.65
CA ASP A 65 14.91 15.05 -33.63
C ASP A 65 14.74 16.29 -32.76
N SER A 66 13.65 17.04 -32.90
CA SER A 66 13.35 18.21 -32.08
C SER A 66 12.34 17.91 -30.96
N ARG A 67 12.53 18.49 -29.77
CA ARG A 67 11.59 18.31 -28.63
C ARG A 67 10.32 19.15 -28.78
N LEU A 68 10.46 20.33 -29.38
CA LEU A 68 9.40 21.30 -29.60
C LEU A 68 9.52 21.88 -31.01
N SER A 69 8.40 22.24 -31.64
CA SER A 69 8.39 22.99 -32.89
C SER A 69 7.64 24.31 -32.74
N ILE A 70 8.28 25.41 -33.14
CA ILE A 70 7.67 26.72 -33.24
C ILE A 70 7.32 26.97 -34.71
N VAL A 71 6.06 27.32 -34.98
CA VAL A 71 5.56 27.58 -36.33
C VAL A 71 5.15 29.05 -36.46
N VAL A 72 5.91 29.82 -37.22
CA VAL A 72 5.64 31.24 -37.49
C VAL A 72 4.78 31.39 -38.74
N LEU A 73 3.48 31.59 -38.53
CA LEU A 73 2.46 31.73 -39.57
C LEU A 73 2.34 33.21 -39.99
N SER A 74 2.93 33.53 -41.14
CA SER A 74 2.87 34.84 -41.80
C SER A 74 1.90 34.86 -43.00
N GLU A 75 1.65 36.05 -43.56
CA GLU A 75 0.64 36.25 -44.62
C GLU A 75 0.90 35.39 -45.87
N ASN A 76 2.16 35.15 -46.25
CA ASN A 76 2.52 34.33 -47.40
C ASN A 76 3.03 32.93 -47.03
N TYR A 77 2.89 32.48 -45.77
CA TYR A 77 3.35 31.15 -45.34
C TYR A 77 2.80 30.03 -46.23
N ALA A 78 1.51 30.10 -46.55
CA ALA A 78 0.82 29.12 -47.37
C ALA A 78 1.16 29.16 -48.87
N SER A 79 2.00 30.09 -49.33
CA SER A 79 2.49 30.12 -50.71
C SER A 79 3.68 29.18 -50.97
N SER A 80 4.32 28.70 -49.90
CA SER A 80 5.46 27.79 -49.97
C SER A 80 4.99 26.35 -49.74
N SER A 81 5.15 25.50 -50.76
CA SER A 81 4.92 24.07 -50.60
C SER A 81 5.87 23.42 -49.59
N TRP A 82 7.01 24.07 -49.30
CA TRP A 82 7.98 23.59 -48.32
C TRP A 82 7.46 23.77 -46.89
N CYS A 83 7.06 25.00 -46.54
CA CYS A 83 6.45 25.31 -45.24
C CYS A 83 5.22 24.43 -44.98
N LEU A 84 4.40 24.16 -46.00
CA LEU A 84 3.25 23.26 -45.88
C LEU A 84 3.62 21.79 -45.64
N LYS A 85 4.72 21.30 -46.23
CA LYS A 85 5.25 19.95 -45.98
C LYS A 85 5.83 19.81 -44.57
N GLU A 86 6.61 20.80 -44.13
CA GLU A 86 7.12 20.87 -42.75
C GLU A 86 5.97 20.84 -41.75
N LEU A 87 4.94 21.65 -41.97
CA LEU A 87 3.79 21.73 -41.08
C LEU A 87 3.07 20.39 -40.95
N VAL A 88 2.86 19.68 -42.06
CA VAL A 88 2.30 18.31 -42.01
C VAL A 88 3.18 17.40 -41.16
N LYS A 89 4.50 17.43 -41.37
CA LYS A 89 5.43 16.58 -40.62
C LYS A 89 5.48 16.92 -39.13
N ILE A 90 5.53 18.20 -38.77
CA ILE A 90 5.49 18.69 -37.38
C ILE A 90 4.22 18.18 -36.69
N LEU A 91 3.08 18.26 -37.39
CA LEU A 91 1.80 17.78 -36.87
C LEU A 91 1.73 16.25 -36.80
N GLU A 92 2.42 15.51 -37.67
CA GLU A 92 2.59 14.06 -37.49
C GLU A 92 3.43 13.76 -36.23
N CYS A 93 4.58 14.43 -36.07
CA CYS A 93 5.49 14.28 -34.93
C CYS A 93 4.85 14.69 -33.60
N GLN A 94 3.88 15.60 -33.61
CA GLN A 94 3.07 15.92 -32.43
C GLN A 94 2.36 14.69 -31.87
N TYR A 95 1.90 13.78 -32.75
CA TYR A 95 1.16 12.57 -32.36
C TYR A 95 2.08 11.37 -32.15
N THR A 96 3.11 11.21 -32.98
CA THR A 96 3.99 10.03 -32.92
C THR A 96 5.10 10.18 -31.89
N ASN A 97 5.62 11.40 -31.69
CA ASN A 97 6.81 11.67 -30.89
C ASN A 97 6.53 12.58 -29.68
N ASN A 98 5.25 12.86 -29.38
CA ASN A 98 4.79 13.81 -28.34
C ASN A 98 5.49 15.18 -28.43
N GLN A 99 5.80 15.62 -29.64
CA GLN A 99 6.43 16.91 -29.87
C GLN A 99 5.45 18.04 -29.55
N ILE A 100 5.87 19.03 -28.75
CA ILE A 100 5.04 20.20 -28.48
C ILE A 100 5.07 21.12 -29.70
N VAL A 101 3.90 21.61 -30.12
CA VAL A 101 3.78 22.55 -31.25
C VAL A 101 3.27 23.90 -30.73
N VAL A 102 4.01 24.97 -31.01
CA VAL A 102 3.69 26.34 -30.59
C VAL A 102 3.50 27.22 -31.83
N PRO A 103 2.25 27.58 -32.19
CA PRO A 103 2.02 28.51 -33.28
C PRO A 103 2.23 29.97 -32.85
N ILE A 104 2.81 30.75 -33.76
CA ILE A 104 2.90 32.20 -33.69
C ILE A 104 2.18 32.75 -34.93
N PHE A 105 1.09 33.46 -34.70
CA PHE A 105 0.29 34.14 -35.72
C PHE A 105 0.86 35.54 -35.94
N TYR A 106 1.81 35.67 -36.87
CA TYR A 106 2.56 36.89 -37.10
C TYR A 106 1.86 37.77 -38.15
N HIS A 107 1.22 38.84 -37.69
CA HIS A 107 0.40 39.76 -38.49
C HIS A 107 -0.72 39.08 -39.31
N VAL A 108 -1.19 37.92 -38.85
CA VAL A 108 -2.28 37.16 -39.48
C VAL A 108 -3.27 36.72 -38.41
N ASP A 109 -4.55 36.98 -38.63
CA ASP A 109 -5.61 36.47 -37.75
C ASP A 109 -5.76 34.93 -37.92
N PRO A 110 -5.77 34.14 -36.82
CA PRO A 110 -5.93 32.68 -36.88
C PRO A 110 -7.16 32.21 -37.67
N SER A 111 -8.24 32.98 -37.68
CA SER A 111 -9.46 32.66 -38.43
C SER A 111 -9.28 32.76 -39.94
N ASN A 112 -8.35 33.60 -40.43
CA ASN A 112 -7.99 33.66 -41.85
C ASN A 112 -7.24 32.40 -42.29
N ILE A 113 -6.46 31.80 -41.38
CA ILE A 113 -5.74 30.53 -41.62
C ILE A 113 -6.75 29.37 -41.60
N ARG A 114 -7.57 29.28 -40.55
CA ARG A 114 -8.59 28.22 -40.38
C ARG A 114 -9.57 28.17 -41.55
N LYS A 115 -10.03 29.33 -42.03
CA LYS A 115 -11.03 29.44 -43.11
C LYS A 115 -10.41 29.68 -44.48
N LEU A 116 -9.08 29.76 -44.58
CA LEU A 116 -8.34 30.10 -45.80
C LEU A 116 -8.92 31.33 -46.52
N LYS A 117 -9.03 32.45 -45.79
CA LYS A 117 -9.62 33.71 -46.27
C LYS A 117 -8.55 34.79 -46.49
N ARG A 118 -8.94 35.84 -47.23
CA ARG A 118 -8.09 37.00 -47.55
C ARG A 118 -6.79 36.56 -48.25
N LYS A 119 -5.72 37.35 -48.10
CA LYS A 119 -4.42 37.12 -48.70
C LYS A 119 -3.80 35.76 -48.35
N PHE A 120 -4.06 35.21 -47.17
CA PHE A 120 -3.58 33.86 -46.81
C PHE A 120 -4.26 32.76 -47.65
N GLY A 121 -5.56 32.91 -47.94
CA GLY A 121 -6.29 32.03 -48.85
C GLY A 121 -5.83 32.16 -50.30
N GLU A 122 -5.54 33.38 -50.76
CA GLU A 122 -4.97 33.64 -52.09
C GLU A 122 -3.57 33.02 -52.24
N ALA A 123 -2.74 33.08 -51.20
CA ALA A 123 -1.44 32.43 -51.15
C ALA A 123 -1.57 30.90 -51.28
N PHE A 124 -2.52 30.29 -50.57
CA PHE A 124 -2.78 28.84 -50.64
C PHE A 124 -3.34 28.41 -52.01
N ALA A 125 -4.19 29.23 -52.64
CA ALA A 125 -4.85 28.92 -53.91
C ALA A 125 -3.86 28.68 -55.07
N LYS A 126 -2.61 29.17 -54.95
CA LYS A 126 -1.53 28.95 -55.92
C LYS A 126 -1.15 27.47 -56.12
N HIS A 127 -1.52 26.59 -55.19
CA HIS A 127 -1.11 25.18 -55.21
C HIS A 127 -2.09 24.21 -55.91
N GLY A 128 -3.25 24.69 -56.39
CA GLY A 128 -4.27 23.85 -57.05
C GLY A 128 -5.02 22.89 -56.11
N GLU A 129 -5.99 22.14 -56.64
CA GLU A 129 -6.76 21.16 -55.88
C GLU A 129 -6.31 19.73 -56.20
N ASN A 130 -5.56 19.12 -55.29
CA ASN A 130 -5.15 17.71 -55.35
C ASN A 130 -5.16 17.09 -53.94
N SER A 131 -4.92 15.77 -53.84
CA SER A 131 -4.92 15.06 -52.55
C SER A 131 -3.93 15.62 -51.53
N THR A 132 -2.77 16.11 -51.98
CA THR A 132 -1.78 16.79 -51.11
C THR A 132 -2.28 18.13 -50.58
N ALA A 133 -3.01 18.91 -51.38
CA ALA A 133 -3.62 20.16 -50.92
C ALA A 133 -4.64 19.91 -49.82
N GLN A 134 -5.36 18.78 -49.84
CA GLN A 134 -6.30 18.45 -48.77
C GLN A 134 -5.60 18.13 -47.45
N SER A 135 -4.44 17.46 -47.49
CA SER A 135 -3.58 17.26 -46.32
C SER A 135 -3.09 18.60 -45.75
N TRP A 136 -2.62 19.51 -46.62
CA TRP A 136 -2.19 20.85 -46.20
C TRP A 136 -3.33 21.69 -45.59
N ARG A 137 -4.53 21.63 -46.17
CA ARG A 137 -5.73 22.28 -45.59
C ARG A 137 -6.03 21.77 -44.19
N SER A 138 -5.96 20.45 -43.99
CA SER A 138 -6.17 19.83 -42.68
C SER A 138 -5.12 20.29 -41.66
N ALA A 139 -3.83 20.28 -42.05
CA ALA A 139 -2.73 20.74 -41.22
C ALA A 139 -2.87 22.22 -40.81
N LEU A 140 -3.20 23.10 -41.75
CA LEU A 140 -3.43 24.53 -41.49
C LEU A 140 -4.63 24.77 -40.57
N THR A 141 -5.71 24.00 -40.74
CA THR A 141 -6.88 24.07 -39.85
C THR A 141 -6.48 23.68 -38.44
N ARG A 142 -5.75 22.57 -38.29
CA ARG A 142 -5.35 22.02 -37.00
C ARG A 142 -4.38 22.93 -36.25
N VAL A 143 -3.37 23.49 -36.94
CA VAL A 143 -2.43 24.42 -36.30
C VAL A 143 -3.11 25.73 -35.88
N ALA A 144 -4.14 26.18 -36.60
CA ALA A 144 -4.94 27.35 -36.25
C ALA A 144 -5.94 27.11 -35.10
N ASP A 145 -6.15 25.84 -34.71
CA ASP A 145 -6.96 25.46 -33.54
C ASP A 145 -6.13 25.34 -32.26
N LEU A 146 -4.79 25.31 -32.37
CA LEU A 146 -3.90 25.32 -31.22
C LEU A 146 -3.84 26.71 -30.57
N SER A 147 -3.69 26.74 -29.25
CA SER A 147 -3.39 27.97 -28.52
C SER A 147 -1.98 28.45 -28.88
N GLY A 148 -1.88 29.63 -29.48
CA GLY A 148 -0.62 30.23 -29.92
C GLY A 148 -0.53 31.71 -29.55
N TRP A 149 0.56 32.32 -30.01
CA TRP A 149 0.84 33.73 -29.79
C TRP A 149 0.31 34.56 -30.96
N ASP A 150 -0.40 35.65 -30.68
CA ASP A 150 -0.96 36.54 -31.69
C ASP A 150 -0.21 37.87 -31.65
N SER A 151 0.61 38.15 -32.67
CA SER A 151 1.46 39.34 -32.64
C SER A 151 0.68 40.65 -32.67
N THR A 152 -0.58 40.64 -33.10
CA THR A 152 -1.42 41.84 -33.13
C THR A 152 -1.85 42.31 -31.74
N LYS A 153 -1.65 41.49 -30.70
CA LYS A 153 -1.95 41.82 -29.30
C LYS A 153 -0.77 42.45 -28.54
N TYR A 154 0.37 42.61 -29.20
CA TYR A 154 1.60 43.14 -28.60
C TYR A 154 1.92 44.50 -29.20
N GLU A 155 2.48 45.39 -28.37
CA GLU A 155 2.88 46.75 -28.79
C GLU A 155 4.16 46.73 -29.62
N ASP A 156 5.06 45.78 -29.35
CA ASP A 156 6.32 45.58 -30.06
C ASP A 156 6.73 44.09 -30.11
N ASP A 157 7.52 43.74 -31.14
CA ASP A 157 8.00 42.38 -31.37
C ASP A 157 8.98 41.90 -30.27
N GLY A 158 9.68 42.82 -29.59
CA GLY A 158 10.66 42.48 -28.55
C GLY A 158 10.00 41.84 -27.33
N LYS A 159 8.94 42.46 -26.81
CA LYS A 159 8.16 41.91 -25.69
C LYS A 159 7.52 40.56 -26.04
N LEU A 160 6.99 40.44 -27.25
CA LEU A 160 6.44 39.17 -27.75
C LEU A 160 7.50 38.07 -27.75
N ILE A 161 8.71 38.37 -28.26
CA ILE A 161 9.83 37.42 -28.29
C ILE A 161 10.24 36.99 -26.87
N GLU A 162 10.36 37.93 -25.93
CA GLU A 162 10.69 37.61 -24.54
C GLU A 162 9.69 36.62 -23.92
N GLU A 163 8.38 36.85 -24.09
CA GLU A 163 7.34 35.98 -23.56
C GLU A 163 7.34 34.60 -24.24
N ILE A 164 7.56 34.53 -25.56
CA ILE A 164 7.67 33.27 -26.31
C ILE A 164 8.87 32.45 -25.81
N VAL A 165 10.04 33.07 -25.65
CA VAL A 165 11.26 32.39 -25.22
C VAL A 165 11.10 31.84 -23.81
N GLU A 166 10.49 32.61 -22.91
CA GLU A 166 10.23 32.19 -21.53
C GLU A 166 9.23 31.02 -21.47
N ASP A 167 8.15 31.06 -22.24
CA ASP A 167 7.19 29.96 -22.35
C ASP A 167 7.80 28.71 -22.98
N THR A 168 8.62 28.87 -24.03
CA THR A 168 9.35 27.78 -24.68
C THR A 168 10.29 27.10 -23.69
N PHE A 169 11.05 27.88 -22.92
CA PHE A 169 11.94 27.38 -21.88
C PHE A 169 11.18 26.55 -20.82
N LYS A 170 10.05 27.07 -20.33
CA LYS A 170 9.18 26.36 -19.36
C LYS A 170 8.65 25.03 -19.92
N LYS A 171 8.24 25.01 -21.19
CA LYS A 171 7.76 23.80 -21.87
C LYS A 171 8.86 22.75 -22.03
N LEU A 172 10.09 23.15 -22.34
CA LEU A 172 11.25 22.25 -22.44
C LEU A 172 11.64 21.64 -21.08
N ILE A 173 11.53 22.40 -19.99
CA ILE A 173 11.72 21.88 -18.62
C ILE A 173 10.67 20.82 -18.30
N TYR A 174 9.40 21.09 -18.59
CA TYR A 174 8.32 20.12 -18.36
C TYR A 174 8.50 18.81 -19.13
N ILE A 175 8.96 18.88 -20.38
CA ILE A 175 9.30 17.68 -21.16
C ILE A 175 10.42 16.88 -20.46
N SER A 176 11.42 17.58 -19.92
CA SER A 176 12.57 16.96 -19.24
C SER A 176 12.22 16.39 -17.86
N SER A 177 11.23 16.94 -17.16
CA SER A 177 10.81 16.47 -15.83
C SER A 177 10.09 15.12 -15.86
N SER A 178 9.39 14.79 -16.96
CA SER A 178 8.71 13.50 -17.15
C SER A 178 9.63 12.26 -17.13
N LYS A 179 10.96 12.46 -17.15
CA LYS A 179 11.98 11.40 -17.16
C LYS A 179 12.68 11.19 -15.82
N ALA A 180 12.21 11.77 -14.71
CA ALA A 180 12.80 11.58 -13.39
C ALA A 180 12.68 10.13 -12.88
N ILE A 181 13.57 9.24 -13.37
CA ILE A 181 14.11 7.99 -12.80
C ILE A 181 13.17 7.27 -11.82
N GLY A 182 11.90 7.03 -12.16
CA GLY A 182 10.98 6.32 -11.28
C GLY A 182 10.97 6.81 -9.82
N LEU A 183 11.18 8.11 -9.56
CA LEU A 183 11.10 8.66 -8.21
C LEU A 183 9.71 9.26 -8.01
N VAL A 184 9.07 8.92 -6.91
CA VAL A 184 7.69 9.34 -6.64
C VAL A 184 7.67 10.74 -6.05
N GLY A 185 6.79 11.62 -6.56
CA GLY A 185 6.57 12.97 -6.05
C GLY A 185 7.65 14.02 -6.38
N MET A 186 8.59 13.70 -7.27
CA MET A 186 9.73 14.59 -7.57
C MET A 186 9.42 15.74 -8.51
N ASP A 187 8.40 15.63 -9.36
CA ASP A 187 8.09 16.64 -10.38
C ASP A 187 7.85 18.03 -9.77
N SER A 188 7.14 18.07 -8.64
CA SER A 188 6.85 19.31 -7.92
C SER A 188 8.12 19.96 -7.38
N HIS A 189 9.00 19.16 -6.76
CA HIS A 189 10.26 19.63 -6.19
C HIS A 189 11.26 20.10 -7.26
N ILE A 190 11.34 19.40 -8.38
CA ILE A 190 12.20 19.77 -9.51
C ILE A 190 11.74 21.10 -10.09
N LYS A 191 10.45 21.26 -10.35
CA LYS A 191 9.87 22.52 -10.85
C LYS A 191 10.17 23.69 -9.92
N GLU A 192 9.98 23.48 -8.64
CA GLU A 192 10.19 24.48 -7.59
C GLU A 192 11.68 24.88 -7.50
N MET A 193 12.60 23.91 -7.65
CA MET A 193 14.05 24.17 -7.76
C MET A 193 14.42 24.93 -9.03
N SER A 194 13.88 24.56 -10.20
CA SER A 194 14.15 25.25 -11.46
C SER A 194 13.72 26.73 -11.40
N LEU A 195 12.57 27.02 -10.79
CA LEU A 195 12.08 28.40 -10.62
C LEU A 195 13.04 29.27 -9.79
N ARG A 196 13.70 28.70 -8.77
CA ARG A 196 14.67 29.43 -7.93
C ARG A 196 16.01 29.59 -8.63
N LEU A 197 16.46 28.56 -9.34
CA LEU A 197 17.73 28.58 -10.04
C LEU A 197 17.72 29.57 -11.22
N PHE A 198 16.61 29.74 -11.94
CA PHE A 198 16.58 30.51 -13.19
C PHE A 198 15.75 31.81 -13.14
N ARG A 199 15.57 32.39 -11.94
CA ARG A 199 14.74 33.59 -11.74
C ARG A 199 15.32 34.88 -12.35
N GLY A 200 16.63 34.97 -12.52
CA GLY A 200 17.34 36.13 -13.07
C GLY A 200 17.99 35.85 -14.42
N VAL A 201 18.10 36.88 -15.27
CA VAL A 201 18.87 36.83 -16.52
C VAL A 201 20.30 37.20 -16.20
N ASN A 202 21.25 36.32 -16.49
CA ASN A 202 22.69 36.59 -16.39
C ASN A 202 23.16 36.94 -14.95
N ASP A 203 22.87 36.08 -13.97
CA ASP A 203 23.40 36.11 -12.59
C ASP A 203 24.18 34.84 -12.21
N VAL A 204 24.90 34.86 -11.09
CA VAL A 204 25.36 33.65 -10.38
C VAL A 204 24.37 33.42 -9.24
N ARG A 205 23.80 32.21 -9.14
CA ARG A 205 22.75 31.91 -8.15
C ARG A 205 23.12 30.72 -7.27
N VAL A 206 22.95 30.89 -5.97
CA VAL A 206 23.14 29.85 -4.93
C VAL A 206 21.81 29.52 -4.27
N VAL A 207 21.37 28.26 -4.38
CA VAL A 207 20.14 27.76 -3.75
C VAL A 207 20.49 26.72 -2.70
N GLY A 208 20.07 26.97 -1.46
CA GLY A 208 20.23 26.05 -0.34
C GLY A 208 19.00 25.17 -0.13
N ILE A 209 19.15 23.84 -0.13
CA ILE A 209 18.09 22.88 0.21
C ILE A 209 18.28 22.43 1.67
N TRP A 210 17.27 22.62 2.51
CA TRP A 210 17.35 22.26 3.93
C TRP A 210 16.14 21.47 4.43
N GLY A 211 16.30 20.76 5.54
CA GLY A 211 15.24 19.96 6.16
C GLY A 211 15.74 18.72 6.89
N MET A 212 14.82 17.96 7.49
CA MET A 212 15.12 16.76 8.29
C MET A 212 15.89 15.68 7.50
N GLY A 213 16.65 14.83 8.20
CA GLY A 213 17.26 13.64 7.62
C GLY A 213 16.21 12.72 6.97
N GLY A 214 16.52 12.12 5.81
CA GLY A 214 15.61 11.19 5.13
C GLY A 214 14.49 11.83 4.29
N ILE A 215 14.31 13.16 4.32
CA ILE A 215 13.26 13.85 3.53
C ILE A 215 13.50 13.83 2.00
N GLY A 216 14.68 13.40 1.56
CA GLY A 216 15.01 13.31 0.12
C GLY A 216 15.81 14.48 -0.46
N LYS A 217 16.45 15.34 0.36
CA LYS A 217 17.27 16.48 -0.11
C LYS A 217 18.31 16.09 -1.17
N THR A 218 19.15 15.10 -0.87
CA THR A 218 20.15 14.55 -1.80
C THR A 218 19.49 14.06 -3.09
N THR A 219 18.36 13.38 -2.96
CA THR A 219 17.61 12.84 -4.10
C THR A 219 17.04 13.95 -4.99
N ILE A 220 16.53 15.05 -4.41
CA ILE A 220 16.07 16.23 -5.15
C ILE A 220 17.25 16.91 -5.85
N ALA A 221 18.34 17.17 -5.11
CA ALA A 221 19.52 17.82 -5.67
C ALA A 221 20.10 17.03 -6.84
N ARG A 222 20.14 15.70 -6.73
CA ARG A 222 20.61 14.82 -7.80
C ARG A 222 19.67 14.80 -8.99
N ALA A 223 18.36 14.70 -8.77
CA ALA A 223 17.38 14.75 -9.86
C ALA A 223 17.44 16.06 -10.64
N VAL A 224 17.64 17.20 -9.96
CA VAL A 224 17.83 18.50 -10.60
C VAL A 224 19.17 18.54 -11.35
N TYR A 225 20.26 18.11 -10.73
CA TYR A 225 21.58 18.06 -11.36
C TYR A 225 21.56 17.26 -12.66
N ASP A 226 21.02 16.04 -12.63
CA ASP A 226 20.94 15.16 -13.81
C ASP A 226 20.12 15.80 -14.95
N GLN A 227 19.16 16.68 -14.64
CA GLN A 227 18.34 17.37 -15.64
C GLN A 227 18.99 18.60 -16.27
N ILE A 228 19.85 19.32 -15.55
CA ILE A 228 20.37 20.61 -16.02
C ILE A 228 21.89 20.63 -16.23
N ALA A 229 22.63 19.62 -15.76
CA ALA A 229 24.09 19.59 -15.83
C ALA A 229 24.67 19.69 -17.24
N TRP A 230 23.93 19.22 -18.25
CA TRP A 230 24.34 19.29 -19.66
C TRP A 230 24.33 20.72 -20.23
N GLN A 231 23.64 21.66 -19.57
CA GLN A 231 23.56 23.06 -20.01
C GLN A 231 24.80 23.88 -19.64
N PHE A 232 25.66 23.35 -18.75
CA PHE A 232 26.80 24.08 -18.20
C PHE A 232 28.12 23.57 -18.80
N GLU A 233 29.06 24.49 -19.05
CA GLU A 233 30.40 24.13 -19.57
C GLU A 233 31.13 23.18 -18.61
N HIS A 234 30.97 23.40 -17.31
CA HIS A 234 31.52 22.57 -16.25
C HIS A 234 30.44 22.24 -15.23
N SER A 235 30.39 20.99 -14.79
CA SER A 235 29.45 20.59 -13.75
C SER A 235 30.06 19.57 -12.80
N CYS A 236 29.70 19.64 -11.53
CA CYS A 236 30.18 18.71 -10.51
C CYS A 236 29.13 18.47 -9.44
N PHE A 237 28.87 17.19 -9.15
CA PHE A 237 28.17 16.76 -7.95
C PHE A 237 29.18 16.22 -6.95
N LEU A 238 29.21 16.78 -5.74
CA LEU A 238 30.09 16.35 -4.65
C LEU A 238 29.23 15.77 -3.52
N ASP A 239 29.30 14.45 -3.39
CA ASP A 239 28.51 13.66 -2.43
C ASP A 239 29.07 13.73 -1.01
N ASN A 240 28.19 13.68 -0.01
CA ASN A 240 28.52 13.53 1.42
C ASN A 240 29.70 14.40 1.89
N VAL A 241 29.63 15.71 1.65
CA VAL A 241 30.69 16.67 1.97
C VAL A 241 31.09 16.58 3.44
N LYS A 242 30.12 16.53 4.36
CA LYS A 242 30.38 16.36 5.80
C LYS A 242 31.28 15.15 6.09
N GLU A 243 30.95 13.98 5.55
CA GLU A 243 31.71 12.74 5.79
C GLU A 243 33.09 12.79 5.12
N ALA A 244 33.18 13.39 3.94
CA ALA A 244 34.44 13.53 3.21
C ALA A 244 35.45 14.41 3.95
N PHE A 245 35.00 15.49 4.62
CA PHE A 245 35.85 16.36 5.45
C PHE A 245 36.37 15.70 6.73
N ILE A 246 35.76 14.61 7.21
CA ILE A 246 36.30 13.83 8.33
C ILE A 246 37.58 13.09 7.90
N ASN A 247 37.59 12.61 6.66
CA ASN A 247 38.63 11.73 6.14
C ASN A 247 39.72 12.46 5.33
N LYS A 248 39.49 13.71 4.92
CA LYS A 248 40.36 14.49 4.03
C LYS A 248 40.62 15.88 4.60
N ARG A 249 41.78 16.46 4.26
CA ARG A 249 42.05 17.88 4.55
C ARG A 249 41.27 18.78 3.60
N GLU A 250 40.97 20.01 4.04
CA GLU A 250 40.24 21.02 3.24
C GLU A 250 40.84 21.23 1.84
N ALA A 251 42.18 21.32 1.75
CA ALA A 251 42.88 21.47 0.48
C ALA A 251 42.66 20.28 -0.47
N GLN A 252 42.61 19.05 0.06
CA GLN A 252 42.36 17.85 -0.75
C GLN A 252 40.92 17.80 -1.27
N MET A 253 39.97 18.30 -0.47
CA MET A 253 38.57 18.43 -0.90
C MET A 253 38.43 19.45 -2.03
N GLN A 254 39.10 20.59 -1.94
CA GLN A 254 39.12 21.58 -3.02
C GLN A 254 39.83 21.07 -4.27
N GLU A 255 40.93 20.33 -4.13
CA GLU A 255 41.62 19.65 -5.24
C GLU A 255 40.71 18.65 -5.95
N GLU A 256 39.89 17.89 -5.22
CA GLU A 256 38.91 16.96 -5.80
C GLU A 256 37.82 17.69 -6.59
N LEU A 257 37.24 18.75 -6.02
CA LEU A 257 36.26 19.58 -6.71
C LEU A 257 36.84 20.16 -8.01
N LEU A 258 38.03 20.76 -7.93
CA LEU A 258 38.71 21.33 -9.08
C LEU A 258 39.05 20.27 -10.13
N SER A 259 39.47 19.08 -9.71
CA SER A 259 39.80 17.99 -10.63
C SER A 259 38.57 17.52 -11.40
N ARG A 260 37.41 17.43 -10.73
CA ARG A 260 36.14 17.05 -11.37
C ARG A 260 35.64 18.15 -12.32
N LEU A 261 35.67 19.41 -11.90
CA LEU A 261 35.21 20.53 -12.73
C LEU A 261 36.09 20.73 -13.98
N LEU A 262 37.41 20.75 -13.81
CA LEU A 262 38.35 20.99 -14.90
C LEU A 262 38.61 19.74 -15.76
N LYS A 263 38.19 18.55 -15.29
CA LYS A 263 38.49 17.25 -15.91
C LYS A 263 40.00 17.00 -16.09
N GLU A 264 40.80 17.55 -15.17
CA GLU A 264 42.25 17.47 -15.13
C GLU A 264 42.70 17.07 -13.72
N LYS A 265 43.89 16.47 -13.58
CA LYS A 265 44.41 16.07 -12.27
C LYS A 265 45.01 17.28 -11.55
N VAL A 266 44.38 17.74 -10.46
CA VAL A 266 44.86 18.82 -9.60
C VAL A 266 45.40 18.22 -8.31
N GLN A 267 46.67 18.48 -7.96
CA GLN A 267 47.32 17.96 -6.74
C GLN A 267 48.28 18.98 -6.13
N SER A 268 48.43 18.94 -4.81
CA SER A 268 49.37 19.75 -4.03
C SER A 268 49.13 21.26 -4.18
N VAL A 269 47.86 21.64 -4.20
CA VAL A 269 47.37 23.01 -4.33
C VAL A 269 46.84 23.45 -2.96
N GLY A 270 47.55 24.36 -2.28
CA GLY A 270 47.02 24.97 -1.05
C GLY A 270 45.75 25.79 -1.34
N LEU A 271 44.89 25.98 -0.33
CA LEU A 271 43.57 26.60 -0.47
C LEU A 271 43.59 27.93 -1.25
N ASN A 272 44.57 28.80 -0.99
CA ASN A 272 44.68 30.08 -1.69
C ASN A 272 44.97 29.91 -3.18
N ARG A 273 45.79 28.93 -3.54
CA ARG A 273 46.10 28.65 -4.95
C ARG A 273 44.90 28.02 -5.65
N GLY A 274 44.12 27.18 -4.97
CA GLY A 274 42.89 26.61 -5.51
C GLY A 274 41.82 27.68 -5.72
N ARG A 275 41.64 28.60 -4.76
CA ARG A 275 40.79 29.79 -4.91
C ARG A 275 41.18 30.65 -6.12
N ASN A 276 42.48 30.90 -6.32
CA ASN A 276 42.95 31.61 -7.51
C ASN A 276 42.67 30.85 -8.80
N MET A 277 42.80 29.52 -8.81
CA MET A 277 42.44 28.69 -9.97
C MET A 277 40.95 28.79 -10.32
N ILE A 278 40.05 28.82 -9.33
CA ILE A 278 38.62 29.04 -9.57
C ILE A 278 38.42 30.39 -10.26
N MET A 279 38.98 31.47 -9.71
CA MET A 279 38.82 32.82 -10.30
C MET A 279 39.42 32.92 -11.71
N GLU A 280 40.63 32.41 -11.92
CA GLU A 280 41.35 32.55 -13.19
C GLU A 280 40.77 31.67 -14.31
N ARG A 281 40.34 30.44 -13.99
CA ARG A 281 39.90 29.46 -14.99
C ARG A 281 38.39 29.32 -15.11
N LEU A 282 37.66 29.48 -14.00
CA LEU A 282 36.21 29.28 -13.95
C LEU A 282 35.43 30.59 -13.76
N GLY A 283 36.11 31.71 -13.44
CA GLY A 283 35.47 33.01 -13.19
C GLY A 283 34.80 33.68 -14.40
N LYS A 284 34.91 33.09 -15.59
CA LYS A 284 34.20 33.52 -16.82
C LYS A 284 33.43 32.38 -17.47
N LYS A 285 33.22 31.29 -16.74
CA LYS A 285 32.59 30.06 -17.23
C LYS A 285 31.27 29.82 -16.52
N GLU A 286 30.31 29.25 -17.24
CA GLU A 286 29.05 28.80 -16.67
C GLU A 286 29.27 27.44 -16.00
N VAL A 287 29.11 27.41 -14.68
CA VAL A 287 29.39 26.23 -13.86
C VAL A 287 28.16 25.82 -13.06
N LEU A 288 27.88 24.52 -13.00
CA LEU A 288 26.93 23.92 -12.07
C LEU A 288 27.65 23.15 -10.97
N VAL A 289 27.50 23.56 -9.71
CA VAL A 289 28.08 22.84 -8.56
C VAL A 289 26.98 22.38 -7.61
N VAL A 290 27.02 21.12 -7.20
CA VAL A 290 26.19 20.61 -6.10
C VAL A 290 27.09 20.14 -4.96
N LEU A 291 26.87 20.70 -3.77
CA LEU A 291 27.51 20.30 -2.52
C LEU A 291 26.49 19.59 -1.63
N ASP A 292 26.59 18.27 -1.50
CA ASP A 292 25.62 17.47 -0.75
C ASP A 292 26.05 17.22 0.71
N ASP A 293 25.10 17.35 1.64
CA ASP A 293 25.23 17.15 3.09
C ASP A 293 26.37 17.96 3.71
N VAL A 294 26.28 19.29 3.60
CA VAL A 294 27.20 20.24 4.22
C VAL A 294 26.81 20.49 5.68
N GLU A 295 27.81 20.52 6.57
CA GLU A 295 27.62 20.73 8.01
C GLU A 295 27.69 22.21 8.42
N ASN A 296 28.56 23.01 7.81
CA ASN A 296 28.76 24.41 8.19
C ASN A 296 29.29 25.27 7.02
N SER A 297 29.26 26.60 7.18
CA SER A 297 29.70 27.55 6.16
C SER A 297 31.21 27.52 5.87
N ALA A 298 32.04 27.08 6.83
CA ALA A 298 33.48 26.95 6.62
C ALA A 298 33.82 25.89 5.56
N GLN A 299 33.05 24.79 5.49
CA GLN A 299 33.20 23.79 4.43
C GLN A 299 32.92 24.37 3.04
N ILE A 300 31.91 25.25 2.92
CA ILE A 300 31.56 25.93 1.67
C ILE A 300 32.70 26.88 1.27
N GLU A 301 33.21 27.66 2.22
CA GLU A 301 34.31 28.61 1.99
C GLU A 301 35.64 27.91 1.64
N ALA A 302 35.89 26.73 2.21
CA ALA A 302 37.04 25.91 1.89
C ALA A 302 36.98 25.38 0.45
N LEU A 303 35.79 24.95 -0.01
CA LEU A 303 35.59 24.40 -1.35
C LEU A 303 35.55 25.49 -2.42
N LEU A 304 34.70 26.49 -2.26
CA LEU A 304 34.37 27.47 -3.29
C LEU A 304 35.10 28.81 -3.11
N GLY A 305 35.61 29.09 -1.91
CA GLY A 305 36.08 30.44 -1.56
C GLY A 305 34.89 31.38 -1.45
N ASN A 306 34.79 32.33 -2.38
CA ASN A 306 33.62 33.19 -2.49
C ASN A 306 32.56 32.51 -3.39
N LEU A 307 31.32 32.46 -2.92
CA LEU A 307 30.18 31.88 -3.64
C LEU A 307 29.97 32.46 -5.06
N TYR A 308 30.45 33.68 -5.30
CA TYR A 308 30.33 34.40 -6.57
C TYR A 308 31.63 34.43 -7.39
N SER A 309 32.56 33.49 -7.15
CA SER A 309 33.82 33.41 -7.90
C SER A 309 33.71 32.84 -9.32
N PHE A 310 32.52 32.39 -9.74
CA PHE A 310 32.26 31.81 -11.06
C PHE A 310 31.74 32.84 -12.08
N GLY A 311 31.74 32.45 -13.36
CA GLY A 311 31.16 33.27 -14.42
C GLY A 311 29.65 33.44 -14.29
N VAL A 312 29.17 34.56 -14.83
CA VAL A 312 27.75 34.84 -14.99
C VAL A 312 27.03 33.66 -15.65
N GLY A 313 25.84 33.29 -15.17
CA GLY A 313 25.08 32.11 -15.59
C GLY A 313 25.29 30.89 -14.67
N SER A 314 26.30 30.88 -13.80
CA SER A 314 26.58 29.75 -12.91
C SER A 314 25.49 29.48 -11.87
N ARG A 315 25.31 28.20 -11.51
CA ARG A 315 24.31 27.72 -10.55
C ARG A 315 24.95 26.85 -9.48
N ILE A 316 24.68 27.13 -8.21
CA ILE A 316 25.21 26.38 -7.08
C ILE A 316 24.05 25.87 -6.23
N ILE A 317 24.04 24.57 -5.93
CA ILE A 317 23.07 23.92 -5.06
C ILE A 317 23.81 23.38 -3.84
N ILE A 318 23.31 23.68 -2.64
CA ILE A 318 23.92 23.20 -1.39
C ILE A 318 22.85 22.51 -0.57
N THR A 319 23.07 21.27 -0.13
CA THR A 319 22.12 20.59 0.78
C THR A 319 22.67 20.56 2.20
N SER A 320 21.80 20.79 3.19
CA SER A 320 22.15 20.68 4.61
C SER A 320 20.95 20.26 5.47
N ARG A 321 21.19 19.77 6.68
CA ARG A 321 20.15 19.56 7.70
C ARG A 321 19.92 20.82 8.54
N ASP A 322 20.91 21.70 8.63
CA ASP A 322 20.86 22.90 9.44
C ASP A 322 20.70 24.14 8.54
N LYS A 323 19.68 24.94 8.84
CA LYS A 323 19.41 26.19 8.13
C LYS A 323 20.52 27.23 8.36
N GLN A 324 21.16 27.22 9.52
CA GLN A 324 22.21 28.20 9.86
C GLN A 324 23.48 28.00 9.02
N SER A 325 23.77 26.76 8.66
CA SER A 325 24.90 26.37 7.81
C SER A 325 24.81 26.92 6.38
N LEU A 326 23.60 27.31 5.95
CA LEU A 326 23.32 27.91 4.64
C LEU A 326 23.22 29.45 4.70
N SER A 327 23.80 30.08 5.73
CA SER A 327 23.90 31.53 5.80
C SER A 327 24.73 32.08 4.62
N GLY A 328 24.16 32.97 3.82
CA GLY A 328 24.80 33.60 2.66
C GLY A 328 24.39 33.06 1.29
N VAL A 329 23.51 32.06 1.21
CA VAL A 329 22.86 31.65 -0.06
C VAL A 329 21.79 32.65 -0.50
N ASP A 330 21.47 32.72 -1.79
CA ASP A 330 20.49 33.66 -2.34
C ASP A 330 19.05 33.26 -2.00
N GLU A 331 18.73 31.97 -2.14
CA GLU A 331 17.40 31.44 -1.85
C GLU A 331 17.48 30.11 -1.10
N LEU A 332 16.46 29.85 -0.27
CA LEU A 332 16.31 28.61 0.47
C LEU A 332 15.10 27.83 -0.05
N TYR A 333 15.25 26.51 -0.09
CA TYR A 333 14.19 25.56 -0.42
C TYR A 333 14.05 24.53 0.69
N GLU A 334 12.84 24.43 1.24
CA GLU A 334 12.44 23.40 2.20
C GLU A 334 11.50 22.42 1.49
N PRO A 335 11.92 21.17 1.23
CA PRO A 335 11.05 20.21 0.57
C PRO A 335 9.83 19.89 1.42
N ASN A 336 8.65 19.93 0.80
CA ASN A 336 7.42 19.45 1.43
C ASN A 336 7.47 17.93 1.63
N HIS A 337 6.73 17.44 2.61
CA HIS A 337 6.46 16.01 2.75
C HIS A 337 5.71 15.49 1.52
N LEU A 338 5.94 14.21 1.19
CA LEU A 338 5.15 13.51 0.17
C LEU A 338 3.67 13.58 0.55
N SER A 339 2.82 13.83 -0.45
CA SER A 339 1.38 13.70 -0.26
C SER A 339 1.04 12.26 0.13
N ARG A 340 -0.14 12.05 0.75
CA ARG A 340 -0.59 10.71 1.14
C ARG A 340 -0.60 9.72 -0.04
N TYR A 341 -0.91 10.21 -1.24
CA TYR A 341 -0.90 9.40 -2.47
C TYR A 341 0.53 9.03 -2.90
N GLU A 342 1.45 10.00 -2.92
CA GLU A 342 2.85 9.77 -3.28
C GLU A 342 3.56 8.87 -2.26
N ALA A 343 3.30 9.05 -0.96
CA ALA A 343 3.82 8.18 0.09
C ALA A 343 3.33 6.74 -0.08
N HIS A 344 2.05 6.56 -0.42
CA HIS A 344 1.47 5.24 -0.73
C HIS A 344 2.13 4.63 -1.98
N GLU A 345 2.26 5.38 -3.07
CA GLU A 345 2.91 4.89 -4.28
C GLU A 345 4.37 4.51 -4.03
N LEU A 346 5.13 5.33 -3.27
CA LEU A 346 6.50 5.04 -2.87
C LEU A 346 6.56 3.74 -2.06
N PHE A 347 5.71 3.60 -1.05
CA PHE A 347 5.64 2.37 -0.27
C PHE A 347 5.33 1.17 -1.16
N MET A 348 4.30 1.24 -2.01
CA MET A 348 3.93 0.13 -2.88
C MET A 348 5.06 -0.27 -3.82
N LYS A 349 5.79 0.71 -4.35
CA LYS A 349 6.92 0.51 -5.26
C LYS A 349 8.07 -0.24 -4.60
N TYR A 350 8.44 0.12 -3.38
CA TYR A 350 9.57 -0.49 -2.69
C TYR A 350 9.19 -1.74 -1.89
N ALA A 351 7.99 -1.77 -1.29
CA ALA A 351 7.46 -2.90 -0.54
C ALA A 351 6.95 -4.04 -1.43
N PHE A 352 6.56 -3.80 -2.69
CA PHE A 352 6.05 -4.87 -3.57
C PHE A 352 6.73 -4.93 -4.95
N GLY A 353 7.47 -3.91 -5.37
CA GLY A 353 8.17 -3.89 -6.67
C GLY A 353 7.29 -3.45 -7.85
N LYS A 354 7.81 -3.54 -9.09
CA LYS A 354 7.09 -3.16 -10.34
C LYS A 354 5.96 -4.12 -10.74
N ASN A 355 5.90 -5.31 -10.16
CA ASN A 355 4.75 -6.18 -10.28
C ASN A 355 3.73 -5.68 -9.28
N GLN A 356 2.66 -5.01 -9.76
CA GLN A 356 1.55 -4.68 -8.88
C GLN A 356 1.17 -5.95 -8.11
N PRO A 357 0.99 -5.87 -6.78
CA PRO A 357 0.56 -7.05 -6.05
C PRO A 357 -0.74 -7.54 -6.69
N HIS A 358 -0.85 -8.85 -6.91
CA HIS A 358 -2.17 -9.46 -7.01
C HIS A 358 -3.00 -8.87 -5.86
N ARG A 359 -4.24 -8.42 -6.13
CA ARG A 359 -5.16 -7.82 -5.14
C ARG A 359 -5.14 -8.48 -3.76
N GLY A 360 -4.82 -9.78 -3.71
CA GLY A 360 -4.54 -10.56 -2.52
C GLY A 360 -3.43 -10.00 -1.61
N LEU A 361 -2.22 -9.70 -2.10
CA LEU A 361 -1.08 -9.29 -1.26
C LEU A 361 -1.31 -7.93 -0.58
N GLN A 362 -1.86 -6.96 -1.30
CA GLN A 362 -2.22 -5.66 -0.74
C GLN A 362 -3.33 -5.81 0.32
N SER A 363 -4.33 -6.65 0.02
CA SER A 363 -5.41 -6.95 0.97
C SER A 363 -4.90 -7.68 2.21
N SER A 364 -3.91 -8.57 2.06
CA SER A 364 -3.22 -9.28 3.14
C SER A 364 -2.45 -8.33 4.03
N LEU A 365 -1.61 -7.43 3.50
CA LEU A 365 -0.89 -6.45 4.32
C LEU A 365 -1.87 -5.54 5.08
N MET A 366 -2.92 -5.06 4.40
CA MET A 366 -3.95 -4.22 5.02
C MET A 366 -4.69 -5.00 6.13
N ALA A 367 -5.05 -6.27 5.93
CA ALA A 367 -5.66 -7.09 6.97
C ALA A 367 -4.68 -7.41 8.13
N CYS A 368 -3.40 -7.64 7.81
CA CYS A 368 -2.35 -7.95 8.78
C CYS A 368 -2.10 -6.79 9.74
N HIS A 369 -2.14 -5.53 9.28
CA HIS A 369 -2.01 -4.35 10.15
C HIS A 369 -2.72 -4.51 11.52
N LYS A 370 -4.02 -4.84 11.49
CA LYS A 370 -4.85 -4.84 12.70
C LYS A 370 -4.72 -6.17 13.44
N LEU A 371 -4.53 -7.28 12.72
CA LEU A 371 -4.30 -8.60 13.30
C LEU A 371 -2.93 -8.70 13.98
N CYS A 372 -1.87 -8.07 13.44
CA CYS A 372 -0.52 -8.05 14.02
C CYS A 372 -0.38 -7.10 15.22
N SER A 373 -1.32 -6.17 15.45
CA SER A 373 -1.17 -5.09 16.44
C SER A 373 -0.99 -5.54 17.90
N ARG A 374 -1.13 -6.83 18.22
CA ARG A 374 -0.96 -7.41 19.55
C ARG A 374 -0.49 -8.89 19.55
N GLY A 375 0.34 -9.32 18.60
CA GLY A 375 0.89 -10.69 18.62
C GLY A 375 -0.15 -11.79 18.44
N LYS A 376 -1.04 -11.69 17.45
CA LYS A 376 -2.04 -12.74 17.19
C LYS A 376 -1.36 -14.00 16.64
N ASN A 377 -1.93 -15.15 16.97
CA ASN A 377 -1.44 -16.45 16.50
C ASN A 377 -1.47 -16.52 14.96
N TYR A 378 -0.38 -17.00 14.37
CA TYR A 378 -0.15 -17.10 12.94
C TYR A 378 -1.23 -17.95 12.24
N TYR A 379 -1.62 -19.08 12.83
CA TYR A 379 -2.65 -19.97 12.29
C TYR A 379 -4.03 -19.31 12.24
N PHE A 380 -4.37 -18.51 13.26
CA PHE A 380 -5.61 -17.75 13.25
C PHE A 380 -5.63 -16.72 12.11
N VAL A 381 -4.52 -16.00 11.90
CA VAL A 381 -4.41 -15.00 10.84
C VAL A 381 -4.45 -15.65 9.46
N THR A 382 -3.78 -16.79 9.28
CA THR A 382 -3.84 -17.54 8.01
C THR A 382 -5.26 -18.04 7.74
N GLU A 383 -5.98 -18.57 8.73
CA GLU A 383 -7.36 -19.03 8.55
C GLU A 383 -8.29 -17.88 8.13
N VAL A 384 -8.17 -16.71 8.76
CA VAL A 384 -8.93 -15.51 8.40
C VAL A 384 -8.60 -15.07 6.97
N LEU A 385 -7.33 -15.03 6.58
CA LEU A 385 -6.90 -14.60 5.25
C LEU A 385 -7.26 -15.62 4.16
N ASP A 386 -7.08 -16.91 4.41
CA ASP A 386 -7.43 -17.98 3.48
C ASP A 386 -8.94 -18.05 3.26
N SER A 387 -9.69 -18.01 4.36
CA SER A 387 -11.14 -17.88 4.28
C SER A 387 -11.49 -16.59 3.55
N CYS A 388 -10.70 -15.52 3.63
CA CYS A 388 -10.95 -14.32 2.86
C CYS A 388 -10.43 -14.36 1.40
N GLY A 389 -9.92 -15.49 0.91
CA GLY A 389 -9.42 -15.66 -0.45
C GLY A 389 -8.15 -14.88 -0.75
N PHE A 390 -7.36 -14.58 0.30
CA PHE A 390 -6.15 -13.76 0.21
C PHE A 390 -4.84 -14.58 0.19
N PHE A 391 -4.94 -15.91 0.02
CA PHE A 391 -3.80 -16.83 -0.18
C PHE A 391 -2.64 -16.59 0.80
N PRO A 392 -2.87 -16.79 2.12
CA PRO A 392 -1.98 -16.34 3.18
C PRO A 392 -0.57 -16.89 3.10
N GLU A 393 -0.38 -18.14 2.66
CA GLU A 393 0.96 -18.74 2.59
C GLU A 393 1.90 -17.92 1.71
N SER A 394 1.45 -17.55 0.50
CA SER A 394 2.23 -16.72 -0.41
C SER A 394 2.30 -15.24 0.01
N GLY A 395 1.26 -14.74 0.68
CA GLY A 395 1.18 -13.34 1.09
C GLY A 395 2.04 -13.04 2.32
N LEU A 396 1.91 -13.85 3.38
CA LEU A 396 2.64 -13.69 4.62
C LEU A 396 4.12 -14.00 4.45
N SER A 397 4.49 -15.01 3.65
CA SER A 397 5.91 -15.32 3.39
C SER A 397 6.64 -14.12 2.78
N VAL A 398 6.03 -13.44 1.80
CA VAL A 398 6.61 -12.25 1.17
C VAL A 398 6.73 -11.07 2.16
N LEU A 399 5.76 -10.93 3.07
CA LEU A 399 5.81 -9.89 4.08
C LEU A 399 6.90 -10.15 5.13
N VAL A 400 7.15 -11.40 5.49
CA VAL A 400 8.27 -11.83 6.36
C VAL A 400 9.61 -11.60 5.65
N ASP A 401 9.74 -12.03 4.40
CA ASP A 401 10.97 -11.87 3.58
C ASP A 401 11.39 -10.40 3.45
N ARG A 402 10.41 -9.49 3.47
CA ARG A 402 10.64 -8.03 3.39
C ARG A 402 10.73 -7.35 4.75
N ALA A 403 10.77 -8.12 5.85
CA ALA A 403 10.81 -7.63 7.23
C ALA A 403 9.69 -6.64 7.57
N LEU A 404 8.53 -6.76 6.91
CA LEU A 404 7.34 -5.95 7.20
C LEU A 404 6.53 -6.53 8.36
N ILE A 405 6.63 -7.84 8.57
CA ILE A 405 6.06 -8.56 9.72
C ILE A 405 7.10 -9.56 10.24
N THR A 406 6.98 -9.92 11.52
CA THR A 406 7.81 -10.94 12.17
C THR A 406 6.91 -12.01 12.78
N ILE A 407 7.39 -13.25 12.81
CA ILE A 407 6.75 -14.37 13.51
C ILE A 407 7.66 -14.72 14.68
N SER A 408 7.13 -14.71 15.90
CA SER A 408 7.87 -15.08 17.11
C SER A 408 7.97 -16.60 17.27
N ASP A 409 8.83 -17.07 18.19
CA ASP A 409 8.97 -18.49 18.53
C ASP A 409 7.69 -19.13 19.10
N TYR A 410 6.69 -18.31 19.48
CA TYR A 410 5.38 -18.74 19.96
C TYR A 410 4.29 -18.63 18.86
N ASP A 411 4.70 -18.65 17.58
CA ASP A 411 3.81 -18.50 16.42
C ASP A 411 2.97 -17.22 16.46
N GLN A 412 3.47 -16.12 17.04
CA GLN A 412 2.76 -14.84 17.07
C GLN A 412 3.27 -13.90 15.98
N LEU A 413 2.33 -13.35 15.21
CA LEU A 413 2.58 -12.33 14.19
C LEU A 413 2.68 -10.94 14.81
N ASP A 414 3.77 -10.25 14.52
CA ASP A 414 4.05 -8.89 14.97
C ASP A 414 4.43 -7.97 13.79
N MET A 415 4.25 -6.66 13.97
CA MET A 415 4.53 -5.62 12.97
C MET A 415 4.99 -4.36 13.67
N HIS A 416 6.03 -3.71 13.17
CA HIS A 416 6.55 -2.46 13.72
C HIS A 416 5.49 -1.34 13.78
N ASP A 417 5.43 -0.56 14.86
CA ASP A 417 4.40 0.46 15.11
C ASP A 417 4.21 1.48 13.97
N LEU A 418 5.30 1.91 13.32
CA LEU A 418 5.24 2.83 12.17
C LEU A 418 4.59 2.17 10.93
N LEU A 419 4.89 0.89 10.67
CA LEU A 419 4.22 0.13 9.61
C LEU A 419 2.76 -0.07 9.96
N GLN A 420 2.47 -0.23 11.26
CA GLN A 420 1.11 -0.29 11.73
C GLN A 420 0.38 1.04 11.42
N GLU A 421 0.90 2.17 11.88
CA GLU A 421 0.29 3.47 11.67
C GLU A 421 0.05 3.80 10.19
N MET A 422 1.04 3.48 9.34
CA MET A 422 0.90 3.57 7.89
C MET A 422 -0.23 2.68 7.35
N GLY A 423 -0.32 1.41 7.78
CA GLY A 423 -1.40 0.50 7.41
C GLY A 423 -2.79 1.02 7.81
N ARG A 424 -2.92 1.70 8.95
CA ARG A 424 -4.19 2.36 9.35
C ARG A 424 -4.58 3.47 8.39
N GLU A 425 -3.63 4.33 8.04
CA GLU A 425 -3.89 5.47 7.15
C GLU A 425 -4.24 5.02 5.73
N MET A 426 -3.62 3.95 5.22
CA MET A 426 -3.99 3.36 3.93
C MET A 426 -5.46 2.94 3.87
N VAL A 427 -5.99 2.38 4.96
CA VAL A 427 -7.38 1.90 5.02
C VAL A 427 -8.36 3.06 5.20
N ARG A 428 -7.98 4.11 5.92
CA ARG A 428 -8.78 5.34 6.06
C ARG A 428 -9.01 6.07 4.74
N GLN A 429 -8.11 5.92 3.77
CA GLN A 429 -8.14 6.59 2.47
C GLN A 429 -8.74 5.75 1.33
N ASP A 430 -9.29 4.56 1.63
CA ASP A 430 -9.88 3.68 0.61
C ASP A 430 -11.03 4.39 -0.15
N PRO A 431 -10.89 4.63 -1.47
CA PRO A 431 -11.90 5.30 -2.29
C PRO A 431 -13.21 4.50 -2.40
N GLY A 432 -13.24 3.23 -1.97
CA GLY A 432 -14.42 2.37 -1.94
C GLY A 432 -15.47 2.67 -0.85
N GLY A 433 -15.38 3.79 -0.13
CA GLY A 433 -16.37 4.16 0.89
C GLY A 433 -16.16 3.50 2.26
N ARG A 434 -14.88 3.26 2.63
CA ARG A 434 -14.45 2.61 3.88
C ARG A 434 -14.94 1.16 4.00
N SER A 435 -14.43 0.30 3.12
CA SER A 435 -14.74 -1.14 3.13
C SER A 435 -14.32 -1.86 4.42
N ARG A 436 -13.50 -1.24 5.28
CA ARG A 436 -12.93 -1.85 6.49
C ARG A 436 -12.93 -0.85 7.65
N LEU A 437 -13.45 -1.24 8.82
CA LEU A 437 -13.66 -0.36 9.97
C LEU A 437 -13.00 -0.92 11.23
N TRP A 438 -12.01 -0.20 11.77
CA TRP A 438 -11.13 -0.72 12.85
C TRP A 438 -10.87 0.26 14.01
N SER A 439 -11.39 1.49 13.95
CA SER A 439 -11.28 2.48 15.03
C SER A 439 -12.57 2.53 15.83
N TYR A 440 -12.46 2.60 17.16
CA TYR A 440 -13.60 2.78 18.06
C TYR A 440 -14.45 4.00 17.64
N GLU A 441 -13.80 5.12 17.32
CA GLU A 441 -14.47 6.36 16.87
C GLU A 441 -15.15 6.23 15.50
N ASP A 442 -14.62 5.40 14.60
CA ASP A 442 -15.24 5.16 13.29
C ASP A 442 -16.44 4.21 13.41
N VAL A 443 -16.37 3.25 14.34
CA VAL A 443 -17.41 2.24 14.55
C VAL A 443 -18.59 2.79 15.37
N ASP A 444 -18.33 3.61 16.40
CA ASP A 444 -19.38 4.29 17.19
C ASP A 444 -20.26 5.21 16.31
N ARG A 445 -19.65 5.89 15.34
CA ARG A 445 -20.35 6.70 14.33
C ARG A 445 -21.13 5.87 13.29
N LEU A 446 -20.86 4.57 13.16
CA LEU A 446 -21.45 3.67 12.16
C LEU A 446 -22.48 2.68 12.73
N LEU A 447 -22.39 2.37 14.02
CA LEU A 447 -23.38 1.61 14.79
C LEU A 447 -24.53 2.50 15.29
N THR A 448 -24.69 3.70 14.71
CA THR A 448 -25.85 4.59 14.89
C THR A 448 -26.70 4.63 13.61
N PRO A 449 -28.01 4.93 13.69
CA PRO A 449 -28.90 4.78 12.54
C PRO A 449 -28.50 5.65 11.35
N ASN A 450 -28.40 5.04 10.16
CA ASN A 450 -28.24 5.64 8.82
C ASN A 450 -26.83 5.84 8.21
N THR A 451 -25.75 5.43 8.85
CA THR A 451 -24.38 5.63 8.31
C THR A 451 -23.77 4.38 7.65
N ALA A 452 -24.28 3.18 7.90
CA ALA A 452 -23.76 1.92 7.34
C ALA A 452 -23.92 1.81 5.81
N THR A 453 -22.86 1.43 5.10
CA THR A 453 -22.81 1.29 3.62
C THR A 453 -22.69 -0.18 3.18
N GLU A 454 -23.14 -0.48 1.95
CA GLU A 454 -23.00 -1.83 1.36
C GLU A 454 -21.55 -2.21 1.03
N ALA A 455 -20.61 -1.27 1.15
CA ALA A 455 -19.20 -1.48 0.86
C ALA A 455 -18.42 -2.15 2.01
N VAL A 456 -18.99 -2.21 3.21
CA VAL A 456 -18.30 -2.74 4.40
C VAL A 456 -18.14 -4.26 4.28
N GLU A 457 -16.89 -4.71 4.24
CA GLU A 457 -16.49 -6.12 4.20
C GLU A 457 -15.94 -6.63 5.53
N CYS A 458 -15.45 -5.73 6.39
CA CYS A 458 -14.76 -6.11 7.63
C CYS A 458 -14.99 -5.10 8.77
N ILE A 459 -15.36 -5.62 9.95
CA ILE A 459 -15.50 -4.87 11.20
C ILE A 459 -14.68 -5.60 12.27
N ILE A 460 -13.75 -4.88 12.91
CA ILE A 460 -12.95 -5.40 14.02
C ILE A 460 -12.95 -4.38 15.16
N ILE A 461 -13.48 -4.78 16.31
CA ILE A 461 -13.62 -3.98 17.53
C ILE A 461 -12.97 -4.73 18.69
N ASP A 462 -12.01 -4.07 19.36
CA ASP A 462 -11.42 -4.56 20.61
C ASP A 462 -12.02 -3.76 21.78
N LEU A 463 -12.73 -4.47 22.65
CA LEU A 463 -13.47 -3.94 23.78
C LEU A 463 -12.65 -3.86 25.07
N SER A 464 -11.41 -4.37 25.10
CA SER A 464 -10.61 -4.44 26.33
C SER A 464 -10.34 -3.10 27.00
N ASN A 465 -10.19 -2.05 26.21
CA ASN A 465 -9.86 -0.72 26.72
C ASN A 465 -11.11 0.19 26.87
N SER A 466 -12.31 -0.35 26.62
CA SER A 466 -13.55 0.42 26.70
C SER A 466 -14.00 0.62 28.17
N LYS A 467 -14.09 1.89 28.58
CA LYS A 467 -14.62 2.31 29.89
C LYS A 467 -16.14 2.57 29.88
N ILE A 468 -16.77 2.54 28.71
CA ILE A 468 -18.15 2.96 28.47
C ILE A 468 -18.93 1.76 27.90
N ASP A 469 -20.21 1.63 28.28
CA ASP A 469 -21.11 0.65 27.68
C ASP A 469 -21.38 0.99 26.21
N ILE A 470 -21.35 -0.02 25.34
CA ILE A 470 -21.50 0.17 23.90
C ILE A 470 -22.92 -0.17 23.50
N CYS A 471 -23.63 0.80 22.94
CA CYS A 471 -24.91 0.56 22.28
C CYS A 471 -24.65 0.10 20.85
N ILE A 472 -25.06 -1.12 20.53
CA ILE A 472 -24.96 -1.69 19.19
C ILE A 472 -26.35 -1.62 18.58
N ASP A 473 -26.55 -0.69 17.62
CA ASP A 473 -27.75 -0.71 16.78
C ASP A 473 -27.66 -1.88 15.81
N THR A 474 -28.52 -2.86 16.07
CA THR A 474 -28.55 -4.11 15.34
C THR A 474 -29.09 -3.93 13.92
N GLY A 475 -29.88 -2.87 13.67
CA GLY A 475 -30.38 -2.50 12.34
C GLY A 475 -29.29 -2.02 11.38
N ALA A 476 -28.10 -1.63 11.88
CA ALA A 476 -26.99 -1.20 11.04
C ALA A 476 -26.44 -2.36 10.17
N PHE A 477 -26.48 -3.60 10.66
CA PHE A 477 -25.96 -4.77 9.95
C PHE A 477 -26.79 -5.17 8.73
N VAL A 478 -28.07 -4.79 8.67
CA VAL A 478 -28.98 -5.05 7.54
C VAL A 478 -28.43 -4.51 6.22
N ARG A 479 -27.74 -3.37 6.26
CA ARG A 479 -27.18 -2.69 5.07
C ARG A 479 -25.80 -3.22 4.67
N MET A 480 -25.13 -4.00 5.51
CA MET A 480 -23.75 -4.48 5.30
C MET A 480 -23.72 -5.82 4.56
N ARG A 481 -24.26 -5.87 3.34
CA ARG A 481 -24.49 -7.12 2.60
C ARG A 481 -23.22 -7.85 2.15
N LYS A 482 -22.08 -7.16 2.12
CA LYS A 482 -20.76 -7.71 1.76
C LYS A 482 -19.90 -8.04 2.98
N LEU A 483 -20.46 -8.03 4.19
CA LEU A 483 -19.69 -8.25 5.42
C LEU A 483 -19.18 -9.70 5.48
N ARG A 484 -17.86 -9.86 5.53
CA ARG A 484 -17.16 -11.16 5.55
C ARG A 484 -16.56 -11.48 6.91
N LEU A 485 -16.12 -10.44 7.63
CA LEU A 485 -15.49 -10.56 8.94
C LEU A 485 -16.17 -9.62 9.94
N LEU A 486 -16.75 -10.17 11.00
CA LEU A 486 -17.23 -9.42 12.15
C LEU A 486 -16.52 -9.91 13.41
N MET A 487 -15.72 -9.06 14.03
CA MET A 487 -15.01 -9.33 15.28
C MET A 487 -15.33 -8.26 16.31
N ILE A 488 -15.99 -8.64 17.38
CA ILE A 488 -16.25 -7.84 18.57
C ILE A 488 -15.76 -8.66 19.74
N TYR A 489 -14.58 -8.34 20.27
CA TYR A 489 -13.89 -9.20 21.23
C TYR A 489 -13.19 -8.39 22.31
N TYR A 490 -12.78 -9.06 23.38
CA TYR A 490 -11.93 -8.49 24.42
C TYR A 490 -10.55 -9.19 24.34
N SER A 491 -9.47 -8.43 24.20
CA SER A 491 -8.08 -8.92 24.18
C SER A 491 -7.60 -9.69 25.43
N PHE A 492 -8.29 -9.60 26.57
CA PHE A 492 -7.96 -10.44 27.74
C PHE A 492 -8.30 -11.93 27.54
N TYR A 493 -9.15 -12.22 26.55
CA TYR A 493 -9.39 -13.57 26.05
C TYR A 493 -8.36 -13.77 24.95
N SER A 494 -7.18 -14.28 25.31
CA SER A 494 -6.27 -14.72 24.27
C SER A 494 -7.02 -15.71 23.38
N ILE A 495 -7.00 -15.45 22.07
CA ILE A 495 -7.43 -16.43 21.06
C ILE A 495 -6.30 -17.45 20.97
N CYS A 496 -5.95 -18.06 22.10
CA CYS A 496 -5.08 -19.20 22.14
C CYS A 496 -5.94 -20.36 21.66
N ASP A 497 -5.78 -20.72 20.39
CA ASP A 497 -6.27 -22.00 19.88
C ASP A 497 -5.38 -23.16 20.41
N ASP A 498 -4.19 -22.85 20.94
CA ASP A 498 -3.27 -23.80 21.56
C ASP A 498 -3.25 -23.69 23.09
N CYS A 499 -4.14 -24.41 23.79
CA CYS A 499 -3.98 -24.59 25.24
C CYS A 499 -4.46 -25.96 25.72
N TYR A 500 -3.49 -26.85 25.99
CA TYR A 500 -3.60 -27.94 26.97
C TYR A 500 -3.78 -27.43 28.41
N ASP A 501 -3.91 -26.11 28.63
CA ASP A 501 -3.89 -25.50 29.95
C ASP A 501 -4.97 -24.42 30.11
N PHE A 502 -6.22 -24.89 30.29
CA PHE A 502 -7.40 -24.06 30.58
C PHE A 502 -7.51 -23.63 32.06
N LEU A 503 -6.43 -23.77 32.85
CA LEU A 503 -6.41 -23.51 34.30
C LEU A 503 -6.52 -22.02 34.69
N GLY A 504 -6.58 -21.08 33.73
CA GLY A 504 -6.66 -19.64 33.98
C GLY A 504 -7.99 -18.96 33.62
N CYS A 505 -8.96 -19.67 33.03
CA CYS A 505 -10.14 -19.02 32.45
C CYS A 505 -11.26 -18.66 33.44
N GLU A 506 -11.23 -19.18 34.69
CA GLU A 506 -12.21 -18.79 35.73
C GLU A 506 -12.18 -17.31 36.09
N ALA A 507 -11.07 -16.60 35.83
CA ALA A 507 -10.92 -15.18 36.15
C ALA A 507 -11.38 -14.21 35.03
N ILE A 508 -11.86 -14.70 33.88
CA ILE A 508 -11.91 -13.91 32.64
C ILE A 508 -13.24 -14.09 31.90
N CYS A 509 -14.33 -13.82 32.60
CA CYS A 509 -15.54 -13.26 32.01
C CYS A 509 -15.93 -12.08 32.90
N PRO A 510 -16.36 -10.91 32.38
CA PRO A 510 -16.93 -9.90 33.26
C PRO A 510 -18.12 -10.56 33.97
N SER A 511 -17.91 -10.90 35.24
CA SER A 511 -18.95 -11.41 36.15
C SER A 511 -20.07 -10.39 36.28
N ASP A 512 -19.75 -9.13 35.99
CA ASP A 512 -20.59 -7.96 36.14
C ASP A 512 -21.04 -7.45 34.77
N GLY A 513 -22.00 -8.15 34.17
CA GLY A 513 -22.84 -7.64 33.08
C GLY A 513 -22.15 -7.51 31.70
N CYS A 514 -22.89 -7.89 30.67
CA CYS A 514 -22.55 -7.51 29.30
C CYS A 514 -22.51 -5.97 29.19
N LYS A 515 -21.33 -5.40 28.91
CA LYS A 515 -21.17 -3.96 28.61
C LYS A 515 -21.79 -3.54 27.27
N GLN A 516 -22.45 -4.46 26.56
CA GLN A 516 -23.04 -4.22 25.25
C GLN A 516 -24.56 -4.19 25.40
N HIS A 517 -25.18 -3.12 24.95
CA HIS A 517 -26.63 -2.98 24.91
C HIS A 517 -27.09 -3.09 23.45
N GLY A 518 -27.88 -4.11 23.13
CA GLY A 518 -28.50 -4.24 21.80
C GLY A 518 -29.74 -3.36 21.71
N MET A 519 -29.84 -2.53 20.68
CA MET A 519 -31.05 -1.79 20.33
C MET A 519 -31.63 -2.28 19.00
N GLY A 520 -32.96 -2.39 18.93
CA GLY A 520 -33.71 -2.81 17.74
C GLY A 520 -33.88 -4.32 17.58
N ASP A 521 -34.69 -4.71 16.60
CA ASP A 521 -34.85 -6.10 16.18
C ASP A 521 -33.66 -6.51 15.30
N PHE A 522 -32.94 -7.54 15.73
CA PHE A 522 -31.73 -8.00 15.05
C PHE A 522 -32.11 -8.73 13.73
N GLU A 523 -31.97 -8.05 12.59
CA GLU A 523 -32.12 -8.67 11.27
C GLU A 523 -30.74 -8.79 10.58
N PHE A 524 -30.27 -10.02 10.33
CA PHE A 524 -28.95 -10.25 9.73
C PHE A 524 -29.07 -10.69 8.27
N LEU A 525 -28.39 -10.02 7.33
CA LEU A 525 -28.52 -10.31 5.89
C LEU A 525 -27.21 -10.62 5.15
N SER A 526 -26.03 -10.55 5.79
CA SER A 526 -24.79 -10.86 5.08
C SER A 526 -24.62 -12.36 4.89
N GLN A 527 -24.86 -12.84 3.68
CA GLN A 527 -24.61 -14.23 3.30
C GLN A 527 -23.13 -14.50 3.02
N GLU A 528 -22.30 -13.45 2.91
CA GLU A 528 -20.87 -13.55 2.64
C GLU A 528 -20.00 -13.76 3.89
N LEU A 529 -20.62 -13.77 5.08
CA LEU A 529 -19.93 -13.87 6.36
C LEU A 529 -19.14 -15.19 6.45
N ARG A 530 -17.87 -15.07 6.84
CA ARG A 530 -16.91 -16.18 6.99
C ARG A 530 -16.48 -16.34 8.44
N PHE A 531 -16.38 -15.25 9.18
CA PHE A 531 -15.98 -15.24 10.58
C PHE A 531 -16.94 -14.35 11.38
N LEU A 532 -17.53 -14.94 12.41
CA LEU A 532 -18.33 -14.24 13.40
C LEU A 532 -17.71 -14.47 14.78
N ILE A 533 -17.04 -13.45 15.30
CA ILE A 533 -16.50 -13.43 16.67
C ILE A 533 -17.22 -12.33 17.40
N TRP A 534 -18.02 -12.67 18.40
CA TRP A 534 -18.80 -11.74 19.18
C TRP A 534 -18.84 -12.17 20.64
N HIS A 535 -17.80 -11.79 21.38
CA HIS A 535 -17.71 -12.08 22.81
C HIS A 535 -18.75 -11.27 23.57
N GLY A 536 -19.43 -11.91 24.52
CA GLY A 536 -20.44 -11.25 25.35
C GLY A 536 -21.61 -10.71 24.52
N CYS A 537 -22.01 -11.39 23.44
CA CYS A 537 -23.14 -10.95 22.63
C CYS A 537 -24.42 -10.85 23.49
N PRO A 538 -25.16 -9.72 23.44
CA PRO A 538 -26.35 -9.52 24.28
C PRO A 538 -27.59 -10.27 23.78
N LEU A 539 -27.51 -10.91 22.60
CA LEU A 539 -28.64 -11.60 21.98
C LEU A 539 -29.00 -12.88 22.74
N LYS A 540 -30.30 -13.16 22.83
CA LYS A 540 -30.83 -14.43 23.36
C LYS A 540 -30.72 -15.59 22.35
N SER A 541 -30.78 -15.28 21.06
CA SER A 541 -30.58 -16.22 19.96
C SER A 541 -30.12 -15.47 18.70
N LEU A 542 -29.49 -16.17 17.76
CA LEU A 542 -29.27 -15.63 16.42
C LEU A 542 -30.63 -15.49 15.69
N PRO A 543 -30.76 -14.54 14.77
CA PRO A 543 -32.05 -14.26 14.15
C PRO A 543 -32.43 -15.34 13.14
N SER A 544 -33.73 -15.49 12.88
CA SER A 544 -34.24 -16.53 11.97
C SER A 544 -33.80 -16.36 10.51
N ASN A 545 -33.41 -15.15 10.11
CA ASN A 545 -32.86 -14.86 8.79
C ASN A 545 -31.33 -15.08 8.69
N PHE A 546 -30.67 -15.51 9.77
CA PHE A 546 -29.26 -15.83 9.78
C PHE A 546 -28.97 -17.06 8.89
N ASN A 547 -28.33 -16.85 7.74
CA ASN A 547 -27.97 -17.93 6.81
C ASN A 547 -26.59 -17.72 6.14
N PRO A 548 -25.49 -17.70 6.91
CA PRO A 548 -24.16 -17.47 6.36
C PRO A 548 -23.55 -18.75 5.78
N LYS A 549 -23.83 -19.04 4.52
CA LYS A 549 -23.35 -20.26 3.82
C LYS A 549 -21.82 -20.40 3.77
N PHE A 550 -21.09 -19.31 3.97
CA PHE A 550 -19.63 -19.28 3.94
C PHE A 550 -18.97 -19.22 5.32
N LEU A 551 -19.75 -19.34 6.40
CA LEU A 551 -19.22 -19.26 7.76
C LEU A 551 -18.26 -20.42 8.03
N VAL A 552 -17.06 -20.09 8.51
CA VAL A 552 -15.97 -21.01 8.87
C VAL A 552 -15.79 -21.06 10.38
N ARG A 553 -15.92 -19.91 11.07
CA ARG A 553 -15.77 -19.82 12.53
C ARG A 553 -16.90 -19.01 13.16
N LEU A 554 -17.46 -19.56 14.24
CA LEU A 554 -18.43 -18.93 15.11
C LEU A 554 -17.91 -18.93 16.55
N ASP A 555 -17.56 -17.76 17.06
CA ASP A 555 -17.13 -17.56 18.44
C ASP A 555 -18.08 -16.59 19.13
N MET A 556 -18.84 -17.10 20.10
CA MET A 556 -19.81 -16.33 20.89
C MET A 556 -19.55 -16.51 22.38
N ARG A 557 -18.28 -16.66 22.81
CA ARG A 557 -17.93 -16.88 24.22
C ARG A 557 -18.52 -15.79 25.14
N GLY A 558 -18.99 -16.20 26.32
CA GLY A 558 -19.54 -15.33 27.36
C GLY A 558 -20.87 -14.66 26.99
N SER A 559 -21.54 -15.10 25.91
CA SER A 559 -22.76 -14.46 25.41
C SER A 559 -24.01 -14.81 26.23
N HIS A 560 -25.05 -13.99 26.07
CA HIS A 560 -26.37 -14.18 26.69
C HIS A 560 -27.30 -15.11 25.91
N ILE A 561 -26.73 -15.95 25.05
CA ILE A 561 -27.49 -16.85 24.19
C ILE A 561 -28.12 -17.95 25.04
N GLN A 562 -29.44 -18.11 24.90
CA GLN A 562 -30.22 -19.19 25.47
C GLN A 562 -30.33 -20.38 24.51
N GLN A 563 -30.45 -20.06 23.21
CA GLN A 563 -30.48 -21.02 22.12
C GLN A 563 -29.76 -20.40 20.91
N LEU A 564 -28.80 -21.10 20.32
CA LEU A 564 -27.96 -20.52 19.27
C LEU A 564 -28.77 -20.20 17.99
N TRP A 565 -29.53 -21.16 17.48
CA TRP A 565 -30.53 -20.98 16.41
C TRP A 565 -31.64 -22.04 16.53
N GLU A 566 -32.73 -21.83 15.79
CA GLU A 566 -33.86 -22.76 15.73
C GLU A 566 -33.89 -23.52 14.39
N GLY A 567 -34.20 -24.82 14.44
CA GLY A 567 -34.26 -25.68 13.28
C GLY A 567 -32.89 -26.09 12.70
N ILE A 568 -32.94 -26.66 11.50
CA ILE A 568 -31.76 -27.15 10.77
C ILE A 568 -31.13 -25.98 10.00
N MET A 569 -29.83 -25.78 10.19
CA MET A 569 -29.06 -24.74 9.49
C MET A 569 -27.90 -25.34 8.68
N PRO A 570 -27.89 -25.21 7.33
CA PRO A 570 -26.90 -25.89 6.49
C PRO A 570 -25.56 -25.14 6.40
N LEU A 571 -24.77 -25.19 7.47
CA LEU A 571 -23.46 -24.52 7.58
C LEU A 571 -22.30 -25.45 7.19
N LYS A 572 -22.27 -25.88 5.92
CA LYS A 572 -21.29 -26.86 5.42
C LYS A 572 -19.83 -26.41 5.44
N LYS A 573 -19.54 -25.12 5.63
CA LYS A 573 -18.17 -24.61 5.74
C LYS A 573 -17.70 -24.40 7.18
N LEU A 574 -18.60 -24.53 8.16
CA LEU A 574 -18.30 -24.21 9.55
C LEU A 574 -17.43 -25.31 10.16
N LYS A 575 -16.27 -24.89 10.68
CA LYS A 575 -15.25 -25.75 11.29
C LYS A 575 -15.17 -25.58 12.80
N VAL A 576 -15.42 -24.37 13.29
CA VAL A 576 -15.19 -24.03 14.71
C VAL A 576 -16.42 -23.35 15.31
N ILE A 577 -16.90 -23.91 16.43
CA ILE A 577 -17.93 -23.31 17.30
C ILE A 577 -17.38 -23.18 18.71
N LEU A 578 -17.39 -21.95 19.24
CA LEU A 578 -16.88 -21.62 20.57
C LEU A 578 -17.95 -20.87 21.36
N LEU A 579 -18.48 -21.51 22.39
CA LEU A 579 -19.58 -21.02 23.22
C LEU A 579 -19.22 -21.01 24.72
N ASN A 580 -17.93 -20.99 25.05
CA ASN A 580 -17.46 -21.01 26.43
C ASN A 580 -18.15 -19.95 27.29
N TYR A 581 -18.52 -20.30 28.51
CA TYR A 581 -19.15 -19.43 29.50
C TYR A 581 -20.47 -18.80 29.04
N CYS A 582 -21.19 -19.42 28.10
CA CYS A 582 -22.58 -19.06 27.79
C CYS A 582 -23.51 -19.54 28.91
N LYS A 583 -23.56 -18.79 30.02
CA LYS A 583 -24.27 -19.16 31.26
C LYS A 583 -25.76 -19.42 31.09
N TYR A 584 -26.39 -18.94 30.02
CA TYR A 584 -27.83 -19.07 29.77
C TYR A 584 -28.16 -20.14 28.72
N LEU A 585 -27.17 -20.75 28.08
CA LEU A 585 -27.39 -21.74 27.02
C LEU A 585 -27.98 -23.02 27.62
N VAL A 586 -29.20 -23.37 27.21
CA VAL A 586 -29.94 -24.50 27.79
C VAL A 586 -29.70 -25.81 27.03
N LYS A 587 -29.57 -25.71 25.70
CA LYS A 587 -29.35 -26.85 24.80
C LYS A 587 -28.47 -26.46 23.62
N THR A 588 -27.72 -27.42 23.08
CA THR A 588 -26.96 -27.20 21.83
C THR A 588 -27.91 -27.16 20.62
N PRO A 589 -27.54 -26.48 19.52
CA PRO A 589 -28.33 -26.48 18.29
C PRO A 589 -28.32 -27.84 17.58
N ASP A 590 -29.22 -27.99 16.60
CA ASP A 590 -29.13 -29.08 15.63
C ASP A 590 -27.92 -28.87 14.71
N LEU A 591 -27.00 -29.84 14.72
CA LEU A 591 -25.75 -29.85 13.96
C LEU A 591 -25.77 -30.87 12.81
N THR A 592 -26.93 -31.42 12.43
CA THR A 592 -27.05 -32.46 11.39
C THR A 592 -26.42 -32.05 10.05
N GLU A 593 -26.58 -30.80 9.62
CA GLU A 593 -26.01 -30.28 8.37
C GLU A 593 -24.66 -29.53 8.55
N VAL A 594 -24.05 -29.59 9.74
CA VAL A 594 -22.75 -28.97 10.06
C VAL A 594 -21.64 -30.03 9.99
N THR A 595 -21.54 -30.70 8.85
CA THR A 595 -20.75 -31.94 8.70
C THR A 595 -19.23 -31.74 8.73
N ASN A 596 -18.75 -30.51 8.56
CA ASN A 596 -17.32 -30.16 8.53
C ASN A 596 -16.83 -29.57 9.86
N LEU A 597 -17.62 -29.69 10.94
CA LEU A 597 -17.21 -29.21 12.25
C LEU A 597 -16.01 -30.00 12.77
N GLU A 598 -14.95 -29.30 13.14
CA GLU A 598 -13.68 -29.82 13.67
C GLU A 598 -13.57 -29.54 15.18
N THR A 599 -14.09 -28.41 15.67
CA THR A 599 -13.98 -27.99 17.08
C THR A 599 -15.31 -27.49 17.62
N LEU A 600 -15.75 -28.06 18.75
CA LEU A 600 -16.90 -27.61 19.53
C LEU A 600 -16.51 -27.46 21.01
N VAL A 601 -16.52 -26.23 21.52
CA VAL A 601 -16.16 -25.94 22.92
C VAL A 601 -17.31 -25.21 23.62
N LEU A 602 -17.79 -25.80 24.72
CA LEU A 602 -18.95 -25.42 25.52
C LEU A 602 -18.56 -25.23 27.00
N ASP A 603 -17.30 -24.97 27.28
CA ASP A 603 -16.76 -24.97 28.65
C ASP A 603 -17.49 -23.96 29.55
N GLY A 604 -17.78 -24.34 30.79
CA GLY A 604 -18.43 -23.46 31.77
C GLY A 604 -19.85 -23.00 31.41
N CYS A 605 -20.56 -23.70 30.53
CA CYS A 605 -21.98 -23.45 30.25
C CYS A 605 -22.85 -24.00 31.39
N SER A 606 -23.03 -23.21 32.45
CA SER A 606 -23.63 -23.68 33.70
C SER A 606 -25.10 -24.12 33.63
N SER A 607 -25.88 -23.57 32.70
CA SER A 607 -27.31 -23.91 32.52
C SER A 607 -27.56 -24.90 31.38
N LEU A 608 -26.50 -25.51 30.83
CA LEU A 608 -26.63 -26.48 29.74
C LEU A 608 -27.17 -27.80 30.29
N ILE A 609 -28.38 -28.18 29.91
CA ILE A 609 -29.08 -29.38 30.42
C ILE A 609 -28.82 -30.59 29.54
N GLU A 610 -28.92 -30.40 28.22
CA GLU A 610 -28.82 -31.48 27.23
C GLU A 610 -28.01 -31.08 25.99
N VAL A 611 -27.37 -32.08 25.41
CA VAL A 611 -26.61 -31.99 24.17
C VAL A 611 -27.42 -32.67 23.05
N HIS A 612 -27.65 -31.95 21.96
CA HIS A 612 -28.45 -32.43 20.84
C HIS A 612 -27.87 -33.72 20.23
N PRO A 613 -28.69 -34.74 19.93
CA PRO A 613 -28.22 -36.05 19.45
C PRO A 613 -27.35 -36.01 18.20
N SER A 614 -27.52 -35.01 17.33
CA SER A 614 -26.73 -34.85 16.10
C SER A 614 -25.21 -34.79 16.35
N ILE A 615 -24.77 -34.33 17.53
CA ILE A 615 -23.34 -34.25 17.91
C ILE A 615 -22.66 -35.63 17.84
N SER A 616 -23.40 -36.69 18.18
CA SER A 616 -22.90 -38.07 18.14
C SER A 616 -22.46 -38.55 16.76
N SER A 617 -22.93 -37.90 15.69
CA SER A 617 -22.75 -38.29 14.29
C SER A 617 -21.70 -37.47 13.53
N LEU A 618 -21.10 -36.46 14.17
CA LEU A 618 -20.11 -35.56 13.56
C LEU A 618 -18.79 -36.29 13.30
N GLN A 619 -18.58 -36.72 12.05
CA GLN A 619 -17.44 -37.57 11.68
C GLN A 619 -16.09 -36.83 11.70
N ASN A 620 -16.08 -35.53 11.42
CA ASN A 620 -14.87 -34.70 11.30
C ASN A 620 -14.48 -33.99 12.61
N LEU A 621 -15.27 -34.15 13.68
CA LEU A 621 -15.02 -33.47 14.94
C LEU A 621 -13.72 -34.00 15.56
N LEU A 622 -12.78 -33.11 15.85
CA LEU A 622 -11.48 -33.39 16.46
C LEU A 622 -11.50 -33.11 17.97
N ILE A 623 -12.17 -32.04 18.38
CA ILE A 623 -12.23 -31.58 19.77
C ILE A 623 -13.68 -31.36 20.19
N LEU A 624 -14.09 -32.02 21.27
CA LEU A 624 -15.32 -31.75 22.00
C LEU A 624 -14.99 -31.49 23.47
N SER A 625 -15.27 -30.27 23.94
CA SER A 625 -15.01 -29.88 25.32
C SER A 625 -16.25 -29.27 25.96
N LEU A 626 -16.60 -29.77 27.14
CA LEU A 626 -17.62 -29.27 28.06
C LEU A 626 -17.00 -29.09 29.46
N LYS A 627 -15.73 -28.69 29.52
CA LYS A 627 -14.94 -28.58 30.74
C LYS A 627 -15.48 -27.49 31.67
N GLY A 628 -15.30 -27.70 32.97
CA GLY A 628 -15.60 -26.71 34.01
C GLY A 628 -17.02 -26.82 34.53
N ASP A 629 -17.62 -25.70 34.92
CA ASP A 629 -18.88 -25.63 35.66
C ASP A 629 -20.15 -25.93 34.82
N CYS A 630 -20.15 -26.95 33.95
CA CYS A 630 -21.33 -27.46 33.24
C CYS A 630 -22.23 -28.29 34.18
N ARG A 631 -22.71 -27.66 35.25
CA ARG A 631 -23.32 -28.35 36.40
C ARG A 631 -24.72 -28.92 36.10
N GLU A 632 -25.49 -28.33 35.20
CA GLU A 632 -26.85 -28.81 34.90
C GLU A 632 -26.89 -29.94 33.86
N LEU A 633 -25.75 -30.26 33.23
CA LEU A 633 -25.68 -31.27 32.18
C LEU A 633 -25.93 -32.65 32.79
N ASN A 634 -27.07 -33.26 32.43
CA ASN A 634 -27.49 -34.55 32.99
C ASN A 634 -27.49 -35.69 31.97
N THR A 635 -27.53 -35.37 30.67
CA THR A 635 -27.68 -36.35 29.60
C THR A 635 -26.79 -36.02 28.40
N LEU A 636 -26.14 -37.07 27.88
CA LEU A 636 -25.49 -37.09 26.57
C LEU A 636 -26.29 -38.00 25.63
N PRO A 637 -26.12 -37.87 24.30
CA PRO A 637 -26.72 -38.80 23.34
C PRO A 637 -26.39 -40.25 23.71
N SER A 638 -27.37 -41.17 23.64
CA SER A 638 -27.23 -42.54 24.16
C SER A 638 -26.07 -43.35 23.56
N SER A 639 -25.61 -42.96 22.37
CA SER A 639 -24.50 -43.58 21.66
C SER A 639 -23.65 -42.53 20.94
N ILE A 640 -22.32 -42.69 20.91
CA ILE A 640 -21.38 -41.82 20.20
C ILE A 640 -20.59 -42.55 19.11
N HIS A 641 -20.38 -41.86 17.97
CA HIS A 641 -19.75 -42.41 16.76
C HIS A 641 -18.91 -41.34 16.02
N MET A 642 -17.94 -40.73 16.70
CA MET A 642 -17.13 -39.63 16.16
C MET A 642 -15.72 -40.13 15.78
N LYS A 643 -15.52 -40.57 14.53
CA LYS A 643 -14.30 -41.30 14.11
C LYS A 643 -13.00 -40.51 14.24
N SER A 644 -13.05 -39.20 13.99
CA SER A 644 -11.88 -38.32 14.00
C SER A 644 -11.60 -37.66 15.35
N LEU A 645 -12.43 -37.90 16.36
CA LEU A 645 -12.33 -37.22 17.66
C LEU A 645 -11.00 -37.59 18.33
N ARG A 646 -10.23 -36.58 18.73
CA ARG A 646 -8.91 -36.70 19.38
C ARG A 646 -8.98 -36.42 20.88
N THR A 647 -9.78 -35.42 21.26
CA THR A 647 -9.97 -35.00 22.65
C THR A 647 -11.45 -34.89 22.99
N LEU A 648 -11.84 -35.56 24.07
CA LEU A 648 -13.15 -35.42 24.70
C LEU A 648 -12.96 -35.01 26.16
N ASP A 649 -13.38 -33.79 26.51
CA ASP A 649 -13.31 -33.28 27.88
C ASP A 649 -14.72 -33.01 28.42
N LEU A 650 -15.10 -33.72 29.47
CA LEU A 650 -16.35 -33.59 30.23
C LEU A 650 -16.07 -33.27 31.70
N SER A 651 -14.88 -32.74 32.01
CA SER A 651 -14.47 -32.44 33.38
C SER A 651 -15.41 -31.42 34.01
N GLY A 652 -15.79 -31.62 35.27
CA GLY A 652 -16.69 -30.73 36.03
C GLY A 652 -18.19 -30.91 35.72
N CYS A 653 -18.56 -31.81 34.81
CA CYS A 653 -19.95 -32.21 34.54
C CYS A 653 -20.51 -33.08 35.69
N SER A 654 -20.76 -32.45 36.84
CA SER A 654 -21.08 -33.12 38.11
C SER A 654 -22.44 -33.83 38.16
N ASN A 655 -23.43 -33.44 37.34
CA ASN A 655 -24.73 -34.12 37.23
C ASN A 655 -24.77 -35.20 36.14
N LEU A 656 -23.68 -35.39 35.38
CA LEU A 656 -23.61 -36.39 34.33
C LEU A 656 -23.36 -37.78 34.95
N GLU A 657 -24.45 -38.52 35.22
CA GLU A 657 -24.35 -39.81 35.93
C GLU A 657 -23.86 -40.98 35.06
N LYS A 658 -24.06 -40.90 33.74
CA LYS A 658 -23.79 -41.98 32.79
C LYS A 658 -22.99 -41.48 31.59
N PHE A 659 -21.96 -42.24 31.23
CA PHE A 659 -21.24 -42.04 29.97
C PHE A 659 -21.96 -42.80 28.83
N PRO A 660 -22.02 -42.24 27.60
CA PRO A 660 -22.73 -42.85 26.48
C PRO A 660 -22.07 -44.13 25.95
N GLU A 661 -22.87 -45.02 25.35
CA GLU A 661 -22.33 -46.21 24.66
C GLU A 661 -21.53 -45.79 23.42
N ILE A 662 -20.50 -46.57 23.08
CA ILE A 662 -19.63 -46.31 21.92
C ILE A 662 -19.89 -47.42 20.92
N SER A 663 -20.71 -47.20 19.89
CA SER A 663 -21.13 -48.31 19.02
C SER A 663 -20.18 -48.61 17.86
N GLU A 664 -19.13 -47.79 17.64
CA GLU A 664 -18.06 -48.06 16.67
C GLU A 664 -16.65 -47.85 17.26
N VAL A 665 -15.63 -48.49 16.68
CA VAL A 665 -14.23 -48.35 17.12
C VAL A 665 -13.68 -46.97 16.78
N MET A 666 -13.23 -46.23 17.80
CA MET A 666 -12.61 -44.91 17.69
C MET A 666 -11.10 -45.03 17.90
N LYS A 667 -10.33 -44.80 16.82
CA LYS A 667 -8.86 -44.97 16.82
C LYS A 667 -8.10 -43.67 17.06
N GLU A 668 -8.71 -42.53 16.76
CA GLU A 668 -8.06 -41.21 16.84
C GLU A 668 -8.14 -40.59 18.24
N LEU A 669 -9.07 -41.05 19.09
CA LEU A 669 -9.27 -40.49 20.43
C LEU A 669 -8.07 -40.82 21.30
N SER A 670 -7.26 -39.81 21.60
CA SER A 670 -6.06 -39.93 22.43
C SER A 670 -6.31 -39.56 23.88
N GLU A 671 -7.25 -38.65 24.14
CA GLU A 671 -7.47 -38.08 25.48
C GLU A 671 -8.96 -38.03 25.84
N LEU A 672 -9.28 -38.60 27.01
CA LEU A 672 -10.60 -38.57 27.62
C LEU A 672 -10.49 -38.05 29.05
N CYS A 673 -11.05 -36.87 29.29
CA CYS A 673 -11.06 -36.20 30.59
C CYS A 673 -12.47 -36.20 31.16
N LEU A 674 -12.65 -36.79 32.34
CA LEU A 674 -13.91 -36.97 33.05
C LEU A 674 -13.82 -36.45 34.50
N ASN A 675 -12.83 -35.62 34.79
CA ASN A 675 -12.48 -35.21 36.15
C ASN A 675 -13.66 -34.56 36.85
N GLU A 676 -13.86 -34.81 38.14
CA GLU A 676 -14.93 -34.18 38.92
C GLU A 676 -16.35 -34.40 38.33
N SER A 677 -16.54 -35.40 37.47
CA SER A 677 -17.85 -35.75 36.91
C SER A 677 -18.70 -36.60 37.85
N GLY A 678 -20.01 -36.63 37.60
CA GLY A 678 -20.98 -37.44 38.34
C GLY A 678 -21.03 -38.92 37.93
N ILE A 679 -20.12 -39.38 37.07
CA ILE A 679 -20.21 -40.68 36.40
C ILE A 679 -20.12 -41.82 37.43
N LYS A 680 -21.14 -42.67 37.45
CA LYS A 680 -21.23 -43.82 38.37
C LYS A 680 -20.53 -45.07 37.84
N GLU A 681 -20.60 -45.28 36.53
CA GLU A 681 -19.98 -46.39 35.82
C GLU A 681 -19.63 -46.03 34.37
N LEU A 682 -18.55 -46.64 33.85
CA LEU A 682 -18.21 -46.57 32.42
C LEU A 682 -18.82 -47.77 31.67
N PRO A 683 -19.34 -47.58 30.44
CA PRO A 683 -19.92 -48.66 29.65
C PRO A 683 -18.86 -49.66 29.19
N SER A 684 -19.26 -50.92 28.97
CA SER A 684 -18.35 -51.95 28.44
C SER A 684 -17.78 -51.60 27.05
N SER A 685 -18.50 -50.77 26.29
CA SER A 685 -18.08 -50.22 25.01
C SER A 685 -16.89 -49.27 25.11
N ILE A 686 -16.46 -48.84 26.30
CA ILE A 686 -15.28 -47.99 26.49
C ILE A 686 -14.01 -48.59 25.86
N ASN A 687 -13.99 -49.92 25.71
CA ASN A 687 -12.93 -50.66 25.00
C ASN A 687 -12.84 -50.36 23.50
N ASN A 688 -13.88 -49.78 22.90
CA ASN A 688 -13.86 -49.34 21.51
C ASN A 688 -12.96 -48.11 21.29
N LEU A 689 -12.53 -47.43 22.37
CA LEU A 689 -11.54 -46.34 22.34
C LEU A 689 -10.11 -46.89 22.23
N THR A 690 -9.82 -47.57 21.12
CA THR A 690 -8.56 -48.32 20.92
C THR A 690 -7.31 -47.43 20.84
N GLY A 691 -7.46 -46.14 20.52
CA GLY A 691 -6.38 -45.16 20.46
C GLY A 691 -6.07 -44.43 21.77
N LEU A 692 -6.88 -44.66 22.81
CA LEU A 692 -6.86 -43.85 24.03
C LEU A 692 -5.52 -43.98 24.77
N ARG A 693 -4.83 -42.85 24.97
CA ARG A 693 -3.56 -42.76 25.69
C ARG A 693 -3.76 -42.24 27.10
N THR A 694 -4.64 -41.26 27.29
CA THR A 694 -4.91 -40.64 28.58
C THR A 694 -6.38 -40.81 28.95
N LEU A 695 -6.63 -41.42 30.10
CA LEU A 695 -7.93 -41.46 30.76
C LEU A 695 -7.83 -40.78 32.12
N ASN A 696 -8.42 -39.60 32.23
CA ASN A 696 -8.41 -38.83 33.48
C ASN A 696 -9.79 -38.90 34.14
N LEU A 697 -9.84 -39.52 35.32
CA LEU A 697 -11.04 -39.73 36.14
C LEU A 697 -10.83 -39.12 37.54
N ARG A 698 -9.89 -38.19 37.66
CA ARG A 698 -9.56 -37.58 38.95
C ARG A 698 -10.80 -36.97 39.60
N ASP A 699 -10.92 -37.16 40.91
CA ASP A 699 -12.00 -36.65 41.75
C ASP A 699 -13.43 -37.06 41.30
N CYS A 700 -13.58 -38.17 40.55
CA CYS A 700 -14.87 -38.81 40.27
C CYS A 700 -15.41 -39.54 41.51
N ARG A 701 -16.01 -38.79 42.44
CA ARG A 701 -16.42 -39.30 43.77
C ARG A 701 -17.56 -40.32 43.72
N GLU A 702 -18.38 -40.31 42.67
CA GLU A 702 -19.52 -41.23 42.51
C GLU A 702 -19.18 -42.52 41.75
N LEU A 703 -17.96 -42.63 41.22
CA LEU A 703 -17.51 -43.75 40.40
C LEU A 703 -17.35 -45.01 41.24
N ASN A 704 -18.21 -46.01 41.00
CA ASN A 704 -18.19 -47.29 41.71
C ASN A 704 -17.48 -48.39 40.92
N ASN A 705 -17.47 -48.29 39.57
CA ASN A 705 -16.96 -49.32 38.67
C ASN A 705 -16.45 -48.72 37.34
N LEU A 706 -15.36 -49.26 36.79
CA LEU A 706 -14.74 -48.83 35.53
C LEU A 706 -15.14 -49.67 34.31
N SER A 707 -16.07 -50.62 34.47
CA SER A 707 -16.47 -51.74 33.57
C SER A 707 -15.84 -53.09 33.95
N SER A 708 -16.51 -54.19 33.59
CA SER A 708 -16.14 -55.57 33.98
C SER A 708 -14.90 -56.13 33.26
N SER A 709 -14.35 -55.42 32.27
CA SER A 709 -13.14 -55.80 31.53
C SER A 709 -12.62 -54.60 30.74
N ILE A 710 -11.60 -53.88 31.25
CA ILE A 710 -10.93 -52.81 30.48
C ILE A 710 -9.73 -53.41 29.73
N TYR A 711 -9.80 -53.40 28.40
CA TYR A 711 -8.78 -53.88 27.48
C TYR A 711 -8.29 -52.73 26.58
N MET A 712 -7.71 -51.70 27.20
CA MET A 712 -7.16 -50.54 26.48
C MET A 712 -5.66 -50.76 26.20
N LYS A 713 -5.34 -51.21 24.98
CA LYS A 713 -3.95 -51.49 24.56
C LYS A 713 -3.05 -50.25 24.51
N SER A 714 -3.63 -49.10 24.19
CA SER A 714 -2.88 -47.86 23.94
C SER A 714 -2.76 -46.96 25.17
N LEU A 715 -3.41 -47.32 26.29
CA LEU A 715 -3.44 -46.47 27.49
C LEU A 715 -2.05 -46.34 28.11
N GLU A 716 -1.62 -45.10 28.30
CA GLU A 716 -0.35 -44.67 28.87
C GLU A 716 -0.56 -44.04 30.26
N ILE A 717 -1.63 -43.27 30.43
CA ILE A 717 -1.95 -42.54 31.67
C ILE A 717 -3.38 -42.86 32.11
N LEU A 718 -3.52 -43.29 33.36
CA LEU A 718 -4.79 -43.45 34.06
C LEU A 718 -4.73 -42.73 35.40
N ASP A 719 -5.46 -41.63 35.54
CA ASP A 719 -5.56 -40.91 36.82
C ASP A 719 -6.91 -41.20 37.48
N LEU A 720 -6.86 -41.79 38.67
CA LEU A 720 -8.00 -42.16 39.52
C LEU A 720 -7.90 -41.50 40.90
N CYS A 721 -7.04 -40.51 41.06
CA CYS A 721 -6.86 -39.81 42.33
C CYS A 721 -8.22 -39.26 42.80
N GLY A 722 -8.57 -39.38 44.09
CA GLY A 722 -9.83 -38.84 44.62
C GLY A 722 -11.11 -39.64 44.32
N CYS A 723 -11.04 -40.79 43.64
CA CYS A 723 -12.21 -41.67 43.40
C CYS A 723 -12.62 -42.47 44.65
N SER A 724 -13.29 -41.83 45.59
CA SER A 724 -13.53 -42.38 46.95
C SER A 724 -14.50 -43.58 47.02
N LYS A 725 -15.40 -43.75 46.04
CA LYS A 725 -16.35 -44.88 45.98
C LYS A 725 -15.90 -46.06 45.13
N LEU A 726 -14.72 -46.01 44.53
CA LEU A 726 -14.21 -47.07 43.67
C LEU A 726 -13.79 -48.29 44.54
N ARG A 727 -14.66 -49.30 44.61
CA ARG A 727 -14.47 -50.48 45.50
C ARG A 727 -13.61 -51.58 44.89
N THR A 728 -13.55 -51.67 43.57
CA THR A 728 -12.86 -52.75 42.86
C THR A 728 -11.86 -52.19 41.86
N PHE A 729 -10.58 -52.40 42.13
CA PHE A 729 -9.52 -52.18 41.16
C PHE A 729 -9.27 -53.50 40.40
N GLN A 730 -9.81 -53.62 39.19
CA GLN A 730 -9.63 -54.82 38.38
C GLN A 730 -8.26 -54.83 37.68
N ARG A 731 -7.75 -56.04 37.41
CA ARG A 731 -6.41 -56.29 36.84
C ARG A 731 -6.31 -55.67 35.44
N PHE A 732 -5.52 -54.60 35.28
CA PHE A 732 -5.11 -54.13 33.95
C PHE A 732 -4.17 -55.16 33.32
N HIS A 733 -4.39 -55.48 32.04
CA HIS A 733 -3.52 -56.42 31.30
C HIS A 733 -2.15 -55.83 30.91
N LYS A 734 -1.88 -54.55 31.22
CA LYS A 734 -0.55 -53.92 31.12
C LYS A 734 0.16 -53.96 32.47
N LYS A 735 1.43 -54.37 32.47
CA LYS A 735 2.36 -54.05 33.58
C LYS A 735 2.65 -52.55 33.48
N TRP A 736 2.29 -51.80 34.52
CA TRP A 736 2.60 -50.38 34.69
C TRP A 736 4.05 -50.19 35.11
#